data_AF-G0R1A9-F1
#
_entry.id   AF-G0R1A9-F1
#
_cell.length_a   1.000
_cell.length_b   1.000
_cell.length_c   1.000
_cell.angle_alpha   90.00
_cell.angle_beta   90.00
_cell.angle_gamma   90.00
#
_symmetry.space_group_name_H-M   'P 1'
#
loop_
_entity.id
_entity.type
_entity.pdbx_description
1 polymer ?
#
loop_
_entity_poly.entity_id
_entity_poly.type
_entity_poly.pdbx_seq_one_letter_code
_entity_poly.pdbx_strand_id
1 'polypeptide(L)'
;MLDYCSYEQFITQIQLIGQPEDYFKKQELSQLKQNIFFIEVIDDQGQIYQQFIYKKQKYKKNYNFIIQNIKKAQKKILRLFIIRQISKLIFFVKKKIVIIIKKKVQKQINELEIYDLQLPTFPKQENEAPAENLLIFFNQYFNQYIFKNKKLTESYPVRLFLEISRINHYGHQKYKEQFMKKKAGGRSNENRCVRCGVFWGKWNKRYFCITSDGISISKDVIQEKCQIREVIMFDYDFSVEYGKFSTGYNRGISINSSNRRLLLEACDLFSFFDFLFALKQAMQQSPYLGIHRFASYSPEREKNDCVTYVDGEDYFKELYKCLKKAEREIFITDWWLSPQFYLVRPVGENENNQTRIDLILSQKSRQGIKIYIIVYREPKIALTINSQFTKYNLINSSSAQKNNIKILRHPSTLYPFMWSHHEKMVIIDQKIGFMGGLDICYGRMDNSNHFLYDYHEINGKNSFWPGIDYCNSRMKDFQDVKIYNKPEIDKSKDHRMPWHDVAIKVKGKVVTDMTRHFIQYWNFAQQDLESQKGKEQYQILRIRQQSMNMTEQKNTNKFFDKVKNKWEKFKHNILNRNDKEVKKQIQFQQKQAQKAKQNINNNKNIKNKKIGSHSECISYQNSQLDEQYIKILEEAVENKDDDIKNGFYQQKSSQQEQNILNTQTLKLKKNVSSQSSSSSSEEDQNEILLNNLHSRKVSKGTNNCQMLRSSSIWSCGIKDTECSIHMAYIHLIGQAQHFIYIENQFFISNLAGEPVTNNIALALVARIKQAFLRNEKFRVFVVLPLLPGFQGEIDGSNSGVLKIQLHWEYLTICRGGNSIYETLQREGISDPEKYISFYGLRTHAKKEGCIPVTEIVYVHSKLMIVDDKNLIIGSANINDRSMKGSRDSEIAMFVQDQDLIESKMNGKQYMASKVAFNLRIKLFQEHFGLSFQQLIDPLSEDMFNNICQNCKRNTEIYREVFRCYPDDNIKTSNDFQDFQKTRNLDKYDQLKNQIVGFAVEFPKQFLQDENLELRISQREYFCPSINFT
;
A
#
# COMPACT_ATOMS: atom_id res chain seq x y z
N MET A 1 21.74 -43.53 -10.65
CA MET A 1 21.12 -44.87 -10.56
C MET A 1 20.13 -44.95 -9.39
N LEU A 2 20.38 -44.25 -8.28
CA LEU A 2 19.37 -44.06 -7.21
C LEU A 2 18.14 -43.22 -7.66
N ASP A 3 18.28 -42.34 -8.66
CA ASP A 3 17.15 -41.55 -9.19
C ASP A 3 16.16 -42.31 -10.10
N TYR A 4 16.42 -43.56 -10.48
CA TYR A 4 15.52 -44.32 -11.35
C TYR A 4 14.55 -45.23 -10.58
N CYS A 5 14.93 -45.73 -9.39
CA CYS A 5 14.05 -46.57 -8.56
C CYS A 5 12.97 -45.77 -7.82
N SER A 6 13.24 -44.53 -7.42
CA SER A 6 12.23 -43.63 -6.84
C SER A 6 11.27 -43.06 -7.89
N TYR A 7 11.66 -43.08 -9.17
CA TYR A 7 10.87 -42.53 -10.28
C TYR A 7 9.73 -43.47 -10.71
N GLU A 8 9.92 -44.78 -10.72
CA GLU A 8 8.83 -45.72 -11.01
C GLU A 8 7.80 -45.76 -9.87
N GLN A 9 8.23 -45.77 -8.61
CA GLN A 9 7.31 -45.72 -7.46
C GLN A 9 6.49 -44.41 -7.41
N PHE A 10 7.07 -43.29 -7.87
CA PHE A 10 6.39 -42.00 -7.98
C PHE A 10 5.41 -41.92 -9.16
N ILE A 11 5.72 -42.56 -10.30
CA ILE A 11 4.83 -42.65 -11.46
C ILE A 11 3.63 -43.56 -11.17
N THR A 12 3.80 -44.67 -10.44
CA THR A 12 2.69 -45.56 -10.06
C THR A 12 1.70 -44.87 -9.11
N GLN A 13 2.15 -43.93 -8.26
CA GLN A 13 1.27 -43.17 -7.37
C GLN A 13 0.58 -41.97 -8.05
N ILE A 14 1.18 -41.37 -9.09
CA ILE A 14 0.52 -40.30 -9.86
C ILE A 14 -0.54 -40.84 -10.84
N GLN A 15 -0.42 -42.09 -11.30
CA GLN A 15 -1.46 -42.74 -12.10
C GLN A 15 -2.78 -42.99 -11.34
N LEU A 16 -2.80 -42.80 -10.02
CA LEU A 16 -3.99 -42.94 -9.19
C LEU A 16 -4.68 -41.61 -8.82
N ILE A 17 -4.20 -40.45 -9.28
CA ILE A 17 -4.76 -39.12 -8.90
C ILE A 17 -5.20 -38.25 -10.10
N GLY A 18 -5.31 -38.79 -11.32
CA GLY A 18 -5.81 -37.98 -12.44
C GLY A 18 -6.23 -38.75 -13.67
N GLN A 19 -7.47 -39.25 -13.66
CA GLN A 19 -8.21 -39.61 -14.87
C GLN A 19 -9.45 -38.72 -14.95
N PRO A 20 -9.50 -37.73 -15.87
CA PRO A 20 -10.75 -37.19 -16.36
C PRO A 20 -11.03 -37.81 -17.74
N GLU A 21 -11.51 -39.07 -17.77
CA GLU A 21 -12.07 -39.69 -19.00
C GLU A 21 -13.46 -40.32 -18.78
N ASP A 22 -14.20 -39.90 -17.75
CA ASP A 22 -15.60 -40.29 -17.56
C ASP A 22 -16.55 -39.09 -17.66
N TYR A 23 -16.76 -38.58 -18.89
CA TYR A 23 -18.00 -37.85 -19.19
C TYR A 23 -18.60 -38.06 -20.59
N PHE A 24 -18.09 -38.96 -21.42
CA PHE A 24 -18.83 -39.38 -22.63
C PHE A 24 -18.57 -40.84 -22.96
N LYS A 25 -19.36 -41.73 -22.34
CA LYS A 25 -19.79 -43.04 -22.89
C LYS A 25 -20.70 -43.76 -21.89
N LYS A 26 -22.00 -43.42 -21.90
CA LYS A 26 -23.08 -44.30 -21.40
C LYS A 26 -24.47 -43.80 -21.83
N GLN A 27 -24.77 -44.03 -23.10
CA GLN A 27 -26.05 -44.23 -23.78
C GLN A 27 -25.56 -44.61 -25.18
N GLU A 28 -25.45 -45.86 -25.59
CA GLU A 28 -26.49 -46.88 -25.70
C GLU A 28 -25.87 -48.28 -25.52
N LEU A 29 -26.36 -49.03 -24.54
CA LEU A 29 -26.23 -50.50 -24.50
C LEU A 29 -27.30 -50.99 -23.53
N SER A 30 -28.54 -50.81 -23.96
CA SER A 30 -29.69 -51.57 -23.52
C SER A 30 -30.32 -52.16 -24.78
N GLN A 31 -30.53 -53.48 -24.77
CA GLN A 31 -31.15 -54.33 -25.81
C GLN A 31 -30.15 -54.82 -26.88
N LEU A 32 -29.96 -56.11 -27.23
CA LEU A 32 -30.60 -57.41 -27.01
C LEU A 32 -29.52 -58.48 -27.35
N LYS A 33 -29.14 -59.44 -26.50
CA LYS A 33 -29.68 -60.81 -26.30
C LYS A 33 -30.07 -61.62 -27.56
N GLN A 34 -29.44 -62.81 -27.64
CA GLN A 34 -29.94 -64.14 -28.08
C GLN A 34 -29.63 -64.69 -29.50
N ASN A 35 -28.75 -65.70 -29.50
CA ASN A 35 -28.70 -66.99 -30.22
C ASN A 35 -29.34 -67.21 -31.62
N ILE A 36 -28.47 -67.67 -32.56
CA ILE A 36 -28.62 -68.77 -33.54
C ILE A 36 -29.48 -68.56 -34.83
N PHE A 37 -28.75 -68.50 -35.97
CA PHE A 37 -28.96 -69.06 -37.34
C PHE A 37 -29.90 -68.46 -38.43
N PHE A 38 -29.51 -68.79 -39.68
CA PHE A 38 -30.03 -68.64 -41.06
C PHE A 38 -29.50 -67.49 -41.95
N ILE A 39 -28.87 -67.87 -43.09
CA ILE A 39 -28.59 -67.00 -44.26
C ILE A 39 -29.39 -67.59 -45.44
N GLU A 40 -30.09 -66.73 -46.18
CA GLU A 40 -30.52 -66.96 -47.57
C GLU A 40 -29.75 -66.02 -48.49
N VAL A 41 -29.17 -66.58 -49.55
CA VAL A 41 -28.70 -65.81 -50.72
C VAL A 41 -29.37 -66.44 -51.93
N ILE A 42 -29.94 -65.58 -52.78
CA ILE A 42 -30.50 -65.90 -54.08
C ILE A 42 -29.43 -65.59 -55.12
N ASP A 43 -29.23 -66.44 -56.11
CA ASP A 43 -28.30 -66.19 -57.21
C ASP A 43 -28.91 -65.33 -58.33
N ASP A 44 -28.09 -65.00 -59.34
CA ASP A 44 -28.46 -64.16 -60.49
C ASP A 44 -29.46 -64.83 -61.47
N GLN A 45 -29.99 -66.02 -61.14
CA GLN A 45 -31.10 -66.67 -61.85
C GLN A 45 -32.38 -66.81 -60.98
N GLY A 46 -32.39 -66.25 -59.77
CA GLY A 46 -33.60 -66.21 -58.94
C GLY A 46 -33.89 -67.50 -58.16
N GLN A 47 -32.90 -68.36 -57.89
CA GLN A 47 -33.10 -69.50 -56.97
C GLN A 47 -32.60 -69.22 -55.56
N ILE A 48 -33.50 -69.38 -54.58
CA ILE A 48 -33.25 -69.27 -53.13
C ILE A 48 -32.72 -70.59 -52.59
N TYR A 49 -31.58 -70.56 -51.85
CA TYR A 49 -31.13 -71.70 -51.06
C TYR A 49 -30.86 -71.30 -49.59
N GLN A 50 -31.62 -71.90 -48.66
CA GLN A 50 -31.30 -71.99 -47.23
C GLN A 50 -30.55 -73.29 -46.95
N GLN A 51 -29.39 -73.24 -46.27
CA GLN A 51 -29.01 -74.33 -45.38
C GLN A 51 -27.86 -74.04 -44.41
N PHE A 52 -28.00 -74.64 -43.23
CA PHE A 52 -27.01 -74.82 -42.16
C PHE A 52 -26.01 -75.91 -42.50
N ILE A 53 -24.76 -75.83 -42.01
CA ILE A 53 -24.09 -76.85 -41.16
C ILE A 53 -22.55 -76.72 -41.04
N TYR A 54 -22.11 -76.89 -39.78
CA TYR A 54 -20.89 -77.46 -39.16
C TYR A 54 -19.42 -77.01 -39.34
N LYS A 55 -18.79 -76.99 -38.15
CA LYS A 55 -17.49 -77.55 -37.71
C LYS A 55 -16.68 -78.43 -38.70
N LYS A 56 -15.34 -78.29 -38.55
CA LYS A 56 -14.22 -79.20 -38.96
C LYS A 56 -13.94 -79.20 -40.48
N GLN A 57 -12.70 -79.29 -41.00
CA GLN A 57 -11.45 -79.85 -40.47
C GLN A 57 -10.26 -79.48 -41.39
N LYS A 58 -9.07 -79.36 -40.78
CA LYS A 58 -7.76 -79.91 -41.22
C LYS A 58 -7.10 -79.50 -42.57
N TYR A 59 -5.80 -79.18 -42.44
CA TYR A 59 -4.74 -79.21 -43.47
C TYR A 59 -4.65 -78.10 -44.53
N LYS A 60 -4.34 -76.87 -44.08
CA LYS A 60 -3.38 -75.97 -44.80
C LYS A 60 -2.79 -74.84 -43.95
N LYS A 61 -2.95 -74.88 -42.61
CA LYS A 61 -2.51 -73.81 -41.71
C LYS A 61 -1.07 -73.92 -41.20
N ASN A 62 -0.40 -75.07 -41.38
CA ASN A 62 0.99 -75.21 -40.90
C ASN A 62 2.02 -74.47 -41.76
N TYR A 63 1.77 -74.22 -43.04
CA TYR A 63 2.74 -73.46 -43.86
C TYR A 63 2.68 -71.94 -43.59
N ASN A 64 1.47 -71.38 -43.50
CA ASN A 64 1.28 -69.95 -43.23
C ASN A 64 1.48 -69.58 -41.74
N PHE A 65 1.23 -70.49 -40.79
CA PHE A 65 1.55 -70.25 -39.38
C PHE A 65 3.07 -70.27 -39.14
N ILE A 66 3.82 -71.14 -39.81
CA ILE A 66 5.28 -71.17 -39.75
C ILE A 66 5.87 -69.90 -40.39
N ILE A 67 5.40 -69.46 -41.58
CA ILE A 67 5.88 -68.21 -42.20
C ILE A 67 5.47 -66.96 -41.42
N GLN A 68 4.27 -66.89 -40.82
CA GLN A 68 3.88 -65.77 -39.95
C GLN A 68 4.67 -65.75 -38.64
N ASN A 69 5.00 -66.92 -38.06
CA ASN A 69 5.83 -66.99 -36.87
C ASN A 69 7.30 -66.73 -37.18
N ILE A 70 7.81 -67.11 -38.35
CA ILE A 70 9.16 -66.71 -38.82
C ILE A 70 9.21 -65.21 -39.08
N LYS A 71 8.20 -64.60 -39.71
CA LYS A 71 8.12 -63.14 -39.91
C LYS A 71 7.92 -62.39 -38.59
N LYS A 72 7.16 -62.93 -37.62
CA LYS A 72 7.06 -62.38 -36.24
C LYS A 72 8.36 -62.56 -35.46
N ALA A 73 9.04 -63.68 -35.58
CA ALA A 73 10.33 -63.95 -34.96
C ALA A 73 11.42 -63.06 -35.58
N GLN A 74 11.45 -62.88 -36.90
CA GLN A 74 12.33 -61.94 -37.60
C GLN A 74 12.04 -60.49 -37.21
N LYS A 75 10.76 -60.06 -37.10
CA LYS A 75 10.41 -58.73 -36.56
C LYS A 75 10.78 -58.56 -35.10
N LYS A 76 10.67 -59.63 -34.28
CA LYS A 76 11.04 -59.63 -32.86
C LYS A 76 12.56 -59.63 -32.69
N ILE A 77 13.30 -60.36 -33.52
CA ILE A 77 14.77 -60.38 -33.59
C ILE A 77 15.27 -59.05 -34.13
N LEU A 78 14.65 -58.46 -35.16
CA LEU A 78 14.99 -57.14 -35.67
C LEU A 78 14.67 -56.05 -34.64
N ARG A 79 13.54 -56.12 -33.92
CA ARG A 79 13.25 -55.26 -32.77
C ARG A 79 14.26 -55.44 -31.65
N LEU A 80 14.62 -56.67 -31.30
CA LEU A 80 15.62 -56.96 -30.26
C LEU A 80 17.01 -56.53 -30.70
N PHE A 81 17.34 -56.63 -31.99
CA PHE A 81 18.59 -56.17 -32.58
C PHE A 81 18.64 -54.64 -32.60
N ILE A 82 17.56 -53.96 -33.02
CA ILE A 82 17.44 -52.49 -32.94
C ILE A 82 17.48 -52.03 -31.48
N ILE A 83 16.78 -52.69 -30.55
CA ILE A 83 16.86 -52.41 -29.12
C ILE A 83 18.28 -52.65 -28.60
N ARG A 84 18.98 -53.70 -29.05
CA ARG A 84 20.37 -54.02 -28.68
C ARG A 84 21.37 -53.02 -29.27
N GLN A 85 21.13 -52.51 -30.48
CA GLN A 85 21.93 -51.46 -31.11
C GLN A 85 21.65 -50.09 -30.49
N ILE A 86 20.39 -49.76 -30.19
CA ILE A 86 20.01 -48.57 -29.45
C ILE A 86 20.57 -48.64 -28.02
N SER A 87 20.54 -49.78 -27.34
CA SER A 87 21.13 -49.91 -26.00
C SER A 87 22.66 -49.90 -26.03
N LYS A 88 23.31 -50.44 -27.08
CA LYS A 88 24.75 -50.24 -27.32
C LYS A 88 25.08 -48.78 -27.62
N LEU A 89 24.26 -48.08 -28.40
CA LEU A 89 24.42 -46.67 -28.72
C LEU A 89 24.19 -45.81 -27.47
N ILE A 90 23.14 -46.09 -26.68
CA ILE A 90 22.89 -45.48 -25.37
C ILE A 90 24.04 -45.79 -24.41
N PHE A 91 24.62 -47.00 -24.43
CA PHE A 91 25.79 -47.35 -23.62
C PHE A 91 27.04 -46.58 -24.07
N PHE A 92 27.30 -46.46 -25.36
CA PHE A 92 28.41 -45.68 -25.90
C PHE A 92 28.25 -44.19 -25.68
N VAL A 93 27.03 -43.66 -25.84
CA VAL A 93 26.67 -42.27 -25.55
C VAL A 93 26.77 -42.03 -24.05
N LYS A 94 26.28 -42.93 -23.19
CA LYS A 94 26.50 -42.88 -21.74
C LYS A 94 27.98 -42.91 -21.38
N LYS A 95 28.79 -43.78 -22.01
CA LYS A 95 30.24 -43.88 -21.75
C LYS A 95 30.98 -42.62 -22.22
N LYS A 96 30.66 -42.08 -23.40
CA LYS A 96 31.19 -40.80 -23.89
C LYS A 96 30.74 -39.63 -23.01
N ILE A 97 29.47 -39.58 -22.60
CA ILE A 97 28.96 -38.56 -21.66
C ILE A 97 29.67 -38.69 -20.32
N VAL A 98 29.87 -39.89 -19.78
CA VAL A 98 30.61 -40.13 -18.53
C VAL A 98 32.07 -39.70 -18.67
N ILE A 99 32.73 -39.96 -19.81
CA ILE A 99 34.10 -39.49 -20.07
C ILE A 99 34.15 -37.97 -20.19
N ILE A 100 33.19 -37.35 -20.90
CA ILE A 100 33.09 -35.89 -21.03
C ILE A 100 32.81 -35.24 -19.68
N ILE A 101 31.91 -35.82 -18.88
CA ILE A 101 31.61 -35.39 -17.51
C ILE A 101 32.84 -35.57 -16.63
N LYS A 102 33.52 -36.73 -16.65
CA LYS A 102 34.77 -36.94 -15.90
C LYS A 102 35.84 -35.93 -16.29
N LYS A 103 36.02 -35.63 -17.58
CA LYS A 103 36.96 -34.60 -18.04
C LYS A 103 36.56 -33.20 -17.59
N LYS A 104 35.27 -32.84 -17.64
CA LYS A 104 34.75 -31.56 -17.13
C LYS A 104 34.90 -31.42 -15.61
N VAL A 105 34.57 -32.48 -14.87
CA VAL A 105 34.71 -32.56 -13.41
C VAL A 105 36.18 -32.49 -13.02
N GLN A 106 37.06 -33.24 -13.69
CA GLN A 106 38.50 -33.17 -13.45
C GLN A 106 39.07 -31.78 -13.76
N LYS A 107 38.62 -31.14 -14.85
CA LYS A 107 38.99 -29.76 -15.16
C LYS A 107 38.56 -28.80 -14.04
N GLN A 108 37.33 -28.93 -13.53
CA GLN A 108 36.84 -28.12 -12.40
C GLN A 108 37.58 -28.40 -11.09
N ILE A 109 37.93 -29.66 -10.81
CA ILE A 109 38.75 -30.05 -9.64
C ILE A 109 40.13 -29.39 -9.72
N ASN A 110 40.76 -29.43 -10.90
CA ASN A 110 42.06 -28.81 -11.13
C ASN A 110 41.98 -27.27 -11.04
N GLU A 111 40.92 -26.64 -11.57
CA GLU A 111 40.67 -25.18 -11.47
C GLU A 111 40.41 -24.70 -10.03
N LEU A 112 39.87 -25.57 -9.16
CA LEU A 112 39.60 -25.23 -7.75
C LEU A 112 40.78 -25.56 -6.82
N GLU A 113 41.87 -26.17 -7.32
CA GLU A 113 43.06 -26.57 -6.55
C GLU A 113 42.75 -27.36 -5.26
N ILE A 114 41.80 -28.31 -5.33
CA ILE A 114 41.33 -29.12 -4.19
C ILE A 114 41.97 -30.51 -4.18
N TYR A 115 43.24 -30.59 -4.57
CA TYR A 115 43.94 -31.85 -4.82
C TYR A 115 43.98 -32.80 -3.61
N ASP A 116 43.94 -32.27 -2.39
CA ASP A 116 43.98 -33.04 -1.14
C ASP A 116 42.63 -33.18 -0.43
N LEU A 117 41.52 -32.80 -1.07
CA LEU A 117 40.21 -32.90 -0.44
C LEU A 117 39.62 -34.32 -0.54
N GLN A 118 39.98 -35.19 0.41
CA GLN A 118 39.30 -36.46 0.58
C GLN A 118 37.88 -36.23 1.12
N LEU A 119 36.92 -36.10 0.19
CA LEU A 119 35.50 -36.11 0.53
C LEU A 119 35.13 -37.54 0.99
N PRO A 120 34.47 -37.70 2.15
CA PRO A 120 33.98 -38.99 2.59
C PRO A 120 33.15 -39.66 1.50
N THR A 121 33.36 -40.95 1.29
CA THR A 121 32.48 -41.71 0.41
C THR A 121 31.09 -41.78 1.03
N PHE A 122 30.05 -41.52 0.22
CA PHE A 122 28.68 -41.75 0.67
C PHE A 122 28.58 -43.17 1.19
N PRO A 123 28.00 -43.39 2.38
CA PRO A 123 27.86 -44.72 2.95
C PRO A 123 27.19 -45.61 1.90
N LYS A 124 27.88 -46.67 1.48
CA LYS A 124 27.30 -47.68 0.61
C LYS A 124 26.15 -48.29 1.40
N GLN A 125 24.92 -48.11 0.91
CA GLN A 125 23.73 -48.67 1.52
C GLN A 125 23.84 -50.19 1.48
N GLU A 126 24.28 -50.81 2.58
CA GLU A 126 24.10 -52.24 2.78
C GLU A 126 22.85 -52.55 3.61
N ASN A 127 22.20 -51.55 4.23
CA ASN A 127 20.84 -51.66 4.76
C ASN A 127 20.17 -50.28 4.81
N GLU A 128 18.84 -50.24 4.64
CA GLU A 128 18.00 -49.04 4.67
C GLU A 128 18.13 -48.29 6.01
N ALA A 129 19.14 -47.43 6.13
CA ALA A 129 19.24 -46.55 7.29
C ALA A 129 18.00 -45.61 7.30
N PRO A 130 17.34 -45.39 8.46
CA PRO A 130 16.23 -44.47 8.59
C PRO A 130 16.60 -43.08 8.03
N ALA A 131 15.65 -42.39 7.39
CA ALA A 131 15.86 -41.07 6.80
C ALA A 131 16.52 -40.04 7.76
N GLU A 132 16.32 -40.20 9.06
CA GLU A 132 16.95 -39.40 10.11
C GLU A 132 18.47 -39.56 10.18
N ASN A 133 19.00 -40.78 10.00
CA ASN A 133 20.44 -41.06 10.00
C ASN A 133 21.13 -40.46 8.77
N LEU A 134 20.44 -40.45 7.63
CA LEU A 134 20.91 -39.75 6.43
C LEU A 134 20.98 -38.24 6.66
N LEU A 135 19.95 -37.65 7.27
CA LEU A 135 19.93 -36.21 7.60
C LEU A 135 21.07 -35.80 8.54
N ILE A 136 21.34 -36.59 9.58
CA ILE A 136 22.46 -36.38 10.50
C ILE A 136 23.79 -36.50 9.76
N PHE A 137 23.95 -37.55 8.94
CA PHE A 137 25.13 -37.75 8.11
C PHE A 137 25.37 -36.57 7.17
N PHE A 138 24.36 -36.14 6.40
CA PHE A 138 24.46 -34.99 5.52
C PHE A 138 24.83 -33.73 6.29
N ASN A 139 24.23 -33.50 7.46
CA ASN A 139 24.54 -32.33 8.28
C ASN A 139 26.00 -32.33 8.76
N GLN A 140 26.48 -33.47 9.27
CA GLN A 140 27.89 -33.63 9.65
C GLN A 140 28.81 -33.43 8.44
N TYR A 141 28.45 -34.03 7.30
CA TYR A 141 29.20 -33.94 6.06
C TYR A 141 29.33 -32.48 5.57
N PHE A 142 28.21 -31.75 5.50
CA PHE A 142 28.22 -30.34 5.10
C PHE A 142 29.00 -29.47 6.08
N ASN A 143 28.81 -29.63 7.39
CA ASN A 143 29.50 -28.82 8.40
C ASN A 143 31.00 -29.09 8.47
N GLN A 144 31.42 -30.35 8.36
CA GLN A 144 32.83 -30.73 8.50
C GLN A 144 33.63 -30.50 7.22
N TYR A 145 33.06 -30.81 6.04
CA TYR A 145 33.84 -30.87 4.80
C TYR A 145 33.50 -29.74 3.82
N ILE A 146 32.24 -29.30 3.75
CA ILE A 146 31.84 -28.25 2.81
C ILE A 146 32.02 -26.87 3.45
N PHE A 147 31.36 -26.59 4.58
CA PHE A 147 31.30 -25.25 5.17
C PHE A 147 32.61 -24.76 5.80
N LYS A 148 33.48 -25.66 6.25
CA LYS A 148 34.84 -25.30 6.71
C LYS A 148 35.80 -24.97 5.56
N ASN A 149 35.52 -25.44 4.35
CA ASN A 149 36.39 -25.19 3.21
C ASN A 149 35.93 -23.95 2.44
N LYS A 150 36.70 -22.86 2.56
CA LYS A 150 36.40 -21.58 1.90
C LYS A 150 36.33 -21.70 0.37
N LYS A 151 37.22 -22.47 -0.27
CA LYS A 151 37.21 -22.69 -1.72
C LYS A 151 35.94 -23.41 -2.19
N LEU A 152 35.46 -24.41 -1.44
CA LEU A 152 34.21 -25.11 -1.75
C LEU A 152 32.96 -24.25 -1.49
N THR A 153 32.91 -23.54 -0.37
CA THR A 153 31.79 -22.63 -0.09
C THR A 153 31.71 -21.46 -1.06
N GLU A 154 32.82 -21.07 -1.68
CA GLU A 154 32.89 -20.06 -2.74
C GLU A 154 32.66 -20.65 -4.16
N SER A 155 32.67 -21.97 -4.29
CA SER A 155 32.54 -22.68 -5.57
C SER A 155 31.15 -22.55 -6.19
N TYR A 156 31.13 -22.31 -7.51
CA TYR A 156 29.90 -22.08 -8.26
C TYR A 156 28.89 -23.24 -8.18
N PRO A 157 29.28 -24.49 -8.45
CA PRO A 157 28.35 -25.62 -8.41
C PRO A 157 27.80 -25.88 -7.00
N VAL A 158 28.61 -25.69 -5.95
CA VAL A 158 28.21 -25.92 -4.56
C VAL A 158 27.18 -24.88 -4.13
N ARG A 159 27.43 -23.59 -4.40
CA ARG A 159 26.46 -22.52 -4.11
C ARG A 159 25.16 -22.71 -4.86
N LEU A 160 25.21 -23.10 -6.12
CA LEU A 160 24.01 -23.38 -6.91
C LEU A 160 23.22 -24.58 -6.35
N PHE A 161 23.92 -25.64 -5.95
CA PHE A 161 23.31 -26.82 -5.33
C PHE A 161 22.64 -26.50 -3.98
N LEU A 162 23.28 -25.64 -3.17
CA LEU A 162 22.73 -25.19 -1.88
C LEU A 162 21.71 -24.05 -2.03
N GLU A 163 21.42 -23.60 -3.26
CA GLU A 163 20.54 -22.47 -3.54
C GLU A 163 20.99 -21.17 -2.85
N ILE A 164 22.30 -20.93 -2.79
CA ILE A 164 22.92 -19.76 -2.16
C ILE A 164 23.40 -18.79 -3.24
N SER A 165 22.59 -17.79 -3.54
CA SER A 165 23.01 -16.69 -4.39
C SER A 165 23.99 -15.73 -3.70
N ARG A 166 24.79 -14.99 -4.49
CA ARG A 166 25.52 -13.80 -3.98
C ARG A 166 24.59 -12.64 -3.64
N ILE A 167 23.30 -12.78 -3.96
CA ILE A 167 22.26 -11.82 -3.59
C ILE A 167 22.00 -12.00 -2.10
N ASN A 168 22.38 -11.00 -1.32
CA ASN A 168 22.18 -11.02 0.11
C ASN A 168 20.66 -11.01 0.43
N HIS A 169 20.07 -12.10 0.91
CA HIS A 169 18.64 -12.13 1.30
C HIS A 169 18.44 -11.94 2.82
N TYR A 170 19.40 -11.33 3.53
CA TYR A 170 19.27 -11.12 4.98
C TYR A 170 17.94 -10.46 5.33
N GLY A 171 17.31 -11.01 6.36
CA GLY A 171 15.99 -10.62 6.79
C GLY A 171 14.93 -11.60 6.31
N HIS A 172 14.86 -11.95 5.03
CA HIS A 172 13.68 -12.62 4.47
C HIS A 172 13.65 -14.11 4.74
N GLN A 173 12.44 -14.65 4.97
CA GLN A 173 12.24 -16.08 4.84
C GLN A 173 12.32 -16.47 3.36
N LYS A 174 13.48 -17.00 2.97
CA LYS A 174 13.74 -17.56 1.65
C LYS A 174 13.14 -18.97 1.56
N TYR A 175 12.35 -19.22 0.53
CA TYR A 175 11.72 -20.52 0.29
C TYR A 175 12.46 -21.34 -0.76
N LYS A 176 12.98 -20.68 -1.80
CA LYS A 176 13.63 -21.35 -2.93
C LYS A 176 14.51 -20.42 -3.72
N GLU A 177 15.61 -20.93 -4.27
CA GLU A 177 16.25 -20.31 -5.42
C GLU A 177 16.50 -21.32 -6.54
N GLN A 178 16.17 -20.96 -7.78
CA GLN A 178 16.31 -21.91 -8.88
C GLN A 178 16.36 -21.24 -10.26
N PHE A 179 17.05 -21.90 -11.21
CA PHE A 179 16.92 -21.54 -12.62
C PHE A 179 15.64 -22.06 -13.25
N MET A 180 14.89 -21.17 -13.90
CA MET A 180 13.72 -21.49 -14.72
C MET A 180 13.89 -20.88 -16.11
N LYS A 181 13.23 -21.46 -17.12
CA LYS A 181 13.09 -20.80 -18.42
C LYS A 181 11.94 -19.81 -18.30
N LYS A 182 12.17 -18.53 -18.62
CA LYS A 182 11.17 -17.46 -18.67
C LYS A 182 10.93 -17.05 -20.12
N LYS A 183 9.68 -16.98 -20.55
CA LYS A 183 9.32 -16.42 -21.87
C LYS A 183 9.42 -14.89 -21.86
N ALA A 184 9.86 -14.29 -22.96
CA ALA A 184 9.93 -12.84 -23.10
C ALA A 184 8.53 -12.18 -23.06
N GLY A 185 8.45 -10.91 -22.66
CA GLY A 185 7.21 -10.15 -22.52
C GLY A 185 6.50 -10.36 -21.18
N GLY A 186 5.21 -9.99 -21.15
CA GLY A 186 4.30 -10.27 -20.04
C GLY A 186 4.09 -9.12 -19.06
N ARG A 187 4.04 -7.89 -19.57
CA ARG A 187 3.71 -6.69 -18.79
C ARG A 187 2.31 -6.20 -19.16
N SER A 188 1.61 -5.60 -18.20
CA SER A 188 0.30 -4.98 -18.44
C SER A 188 0.36 -3.84 -19.45
N ASN A 189 1.42 -3.02 -19.43
CA ASN A 189 1.58 -1.82 -20.28
C ASN A 189 2.33 -2.07 -21.61
N GLU A 190 2.46 -3.32 -22.08
CA GLU A 190 3.05 -3.57 -23.40
C GLU A 190 2.01 -3.26 -24.48
N ASN A 191 2.11 -2.10 -25.16
CA ASN A 191 1.36 -1.72 -26.39
C ASN A 191 1.59 -2.66 -27.60
N ARG A 192 2.10 -3.87 -27.37
CA ARG A 192 2.27 -4.90 -28.40
C ARG A 192 1.15 -5.91 -28.25
N CYS A 193 0.54 -6.28 -29.38
CA CYS A 193 -0.47 -7.31 -29.45
C CYS A 193 -0.09 -8.53 -28.59
N VAL A 194 -0.91 -8.81 -27.57
CA VAL A 194 -0.71 -9.91 -26.60
C VAL A 194 -0.54 -11.26 -27.32
N ARG A 195 -1.11 -11.41 -28.52
CA ARG A 195 -0.90 -12.60 -29.36
C ARG A 195 0.49 -12.65 -30.00
N CYS A 196 1.10 -11.56 -30.45
CA CYS A 196 2.43 -11.64 -31.09
C CYS A 196 3.59 -11.80 -30.08
N GLY A 197 3.48 -11.23 -28.88
CA GLY A 197 4.49 -11.43 -27.82
C GLY A 197 4.54 -12.87 -27.28
N VAL A 198 3.39 -13.54 -27.19
CA VAL A 198 3.28 -14.91 -26.65
C VAL A 198 3.68 -15.96 -27.68
N PHE A 199 3.40 -15.79 -28.97
CA PHE A 199 3.81 -16.79 -29.98
C PHE A 199 5.28 -16.68 -30.38
N TRP A 200 5.86 -15.47 -30.44
CA TRP A 200 7.23 -15.23 -30.91
C TRP A 200 8.25 -14.92 -29.80
N GLY A 201 7.82 -14.91 -28.54
CA GLY A 201 8.66 -14.60 -27.38
C GLY A 201 9.76 -15.65 -27.13
N LYS A 202 11.03 -15.20 -27.10
CA LYS A 202 12.19 -16.07 -26.81
C LYS A 202 12.20 -16.57 -25.37
N TRP A 203 12.47 -17.86 -25.19
CA TRP A 203 12.75 -18.45 -23.88
C TRP A 203 14.15 -18.07 -23.40
N ASN A 204 14.23 -17.66 -22.14
CA ASN A 204 15.44 -17.17 -21.53
C ASN A 204 15.65 -17.86 -20.18
N LYS A 205 16.83 -18.43 -19.94
CA LYS A 205 17.18 -18.95 -18.61
C LYS A 205 17.35 -17.76 -17.65
N ARG A 206 16.64 -17.81 -16.52
CA ARG A 206 16.67 -16.80 -15.46
C ARG A 206 16.71 -17.48 -14.11
N TYR A 207 17.34 -16.83 -13.14
CA TYR A 207 17.44 -17.31 -11.78
C TYR A 207 16.38 -16.62 -10.93
N PHE A 208 15.54 -17.41 -10.27
CA PHE A 208 14.43 -16.93 -9.46
C PHE A 208 14.75 -17.17 -7.99
N CYS A 209 14.43 -16.20 -7.14
CA CYS A 209 14.43 -16.35 -5.68
C CYS A 209 13.01 -16.07 -5.17
N ILE A 210 12.43 -17.02 -4.44
CA ILE A 210 11.12 -16.93 -3.82
C ILE A 210 11.32 -16.61 -2.34
N THR A 211 10.70 -15.51 -1.90
CA THR A 211 10.71 -15.03 -0.51
C THR A 211 9.28 -14.86 0.00
N SER A 212 9.12 -14.57 1.29
CA SER A 212 7.82 -14.23 1.88
C SER A 212 7.16 -12.97 1.30
N ASP A 213 7.95 -12.08 0.66
CA ASP A 213 7.46 -10.79 0.17
C ASP A 213 7.17 -10.79 -1.34
N GLY A 214 7.68 -11.80 -2.05
CA GLY A 214 7.57 -11.92 -3.50
C GLY A 214 8.74 -12.67 -4.14
N ILE A 215 8.92 -12.43 -5.43
CA ILE A 215 9.84 -13.16 -6.31
C ILE A 215 10.86 -12.19 -6.91
N SER A 216 12.15 -12.46 -6.72
CA SER A 216 13.24 -11.73 -7.38
C SER A 216 13.76 -12.52 -8.58
N ILE A 217 14.07 -11.81 -9.67
CA ILE A 217 14.54 -12.39 -10.94
C ILE A 217 15.90 -11.82 -11.31
N SER A 218 16.87 -12.69 -11.55
CA SER A 218 18.24 -12.33 -11.91
C SER A 218 18.69 -13.04 -13.20
N LYS A 219 19.67 -12.45 -13.91
CA LYS A 219 20.28 -13.08 -15.09
C LYS A 219 21.23 -14.21 -14.70
N ASP A 220 22.01 -13.97 -13.65
CA ASP A 220 23.05 -14.86 -13.13
C ASP A 220 23.16 -14.66 -11.61
N VAL A 221 23.93 -15.51 -10.94
CA VAL A 221 23.91 -15.68 -9.48
C VAL A 221 25.28 -15.42 -8.82
N ILE A 222 26.37 -15.45 -9.60
CA ILE A 222 27.75 -15.57 -9.06
C ILE A 222 28.76 -14.58 -9.64
N GLN A 223 28.48 -13.90 -10.77
CA GLN A 223 29.31 -12.78 -11.19
C GLN A 223 29.38 -11.71 -10.08
N GLU A 224 30.52 -11.02 -9.92
CA GLU A 224 30.67 -9.93 -8.93
C GLU A 224 29.58 -8.86 -9.05
N LYS A 225 28.98 -8.74 -10.24
CA LYS A 225 27.82 -7.89 -10.54
C LYS A 225 26.53 -8.71 -10.70
N CYS A 226 26.24 -9.65 -9.80
CA CYS A 226 24.94 -10.32 -9.74
C CYS A 226 23.84 -9.27 -9.47
N GLN A 227 23.12 -8.86 -10.52
CA GLN A 227 22.10 -7.82 -10.47
C GLN A 227 20.70 -8.43 -10.55
N ILE A 228 19.86 -8.09 -9.57
CA ILE A 228 18.42 -8.30 -9.63
C ILE A 228 17.89 -7.45 -10.78
N ARG A 229 17.26 -8.11 -11.74
CA ARG A 229 16.63 -7.45 -12.89
C ARG A 229 15.22 -6.98 -12.56
N GLU A 230 14.53 -7.69 -11.68
CA GLU A 230 13.13 -7.44 -11.40
C GLU A 230 12.73 -8.05 -10.05
N VAL A 231 11.81 -7.40 -9.35
CA VAL A 231 11.12 -7.91 -8.16
C VAL A 231 9.62 -7.87 -8.43
N ILE A 232 8.95 -9.02 -8.33
CA ILE A 232 7.49 -9.15 -8.37
C ILE A 232 7.03 -9.34 -6.93
N MET A 233 6.32 -8.34 -6.42
CA MET A 233 5.77 -8.37 -5.07
C MET A 233 4.49 -9.21 -5.04
N PHE A 234 4.23 -9.88 -3.91
CA PHE A 234 2.92 -10.46 -3.66
C PHE A 234 1.89 -9.35 -3.42
N ASP A 235 0.84 -9.32 -4.23
CA ASP A 235 -0.27 -8.38 -4.16
C ASP A 235 -1.59 -9.14 -4.19
N TYR A 236 -2.69 -8.41 -4.04
CA TYR A 236 -4.04 -8.99 -4.10
C TYR A 236 -4.29 -9.81 -5.38
N ASP A 237 -3.78 -9.34 -6.52
CA ASP A 237 -3.92 -9.99 -7.83
C ASP A 237 -2.97 -11.17 -8.05
N PHE A 238 -2.10 -11.46 -7.09
CA PHE A 238 -1.05 -12.46 -7.27
C PHE A 238 -1.65 -13.85 -7.38
N SER A 239 -1.51 -14.46 -8.56
CA SER A 239 -2.01 -15.80 -8.84
C SER A 239 -1.01 -16.65 -9.61
N VAL A 240 -1.10 -17.97 -9.40
CA VAL A 240 -0.22 -18.94 -10.04
C VAL A 240 -1.08 -19.99 -10.73
N GLU A 241 -0.95 -20.08 -12.05
CA GLU A 241 -1.55 -21.13 -12.86
C GLU A 241 -0.46 -22.07 -13.37
N TYR A 242 -0.76 -23.35 -13.60
CA TYR A 242 0.25 -24.31 -14.02
C TYR A 242 -0.32 -25.45 -14.87
N GLY A 243 0.57 -26.11 -15.61
CA GLY A 243 0.25 -27.26 -16.45
C GLY A 243 -0.25 -26.89 -17.85
N LYS A 244 -0.48 -27.92 -18.68
CA LYS A 244 -0.74 -27.77 -20.12
C LYS A 244 -2.01 -26.96 -20.42
N PHE A 245 -3.07 -27.16 -19.64
CA PHE A 245 -4.35 -26.51 -19.87
C PHE A 245 -4.26 -24.98 -19.71
N SER A 246 -3.69 -24.51 -18.60
CA SER A 246 -3.60 -23.08 -18.31
C SER A 246 -2.47 -22.38 -19.06
N THR A 247 -1.34 -23.06 -19.28
CA THR A 247 -0.11 -22.41 -19.77
C THR A 247 0.28 -22.78 -21.20
N GLY A 248 -0.33 -23.84 -21.75
CA GLY A 248 0.08 -24.45 -23.02
C GLY A 248 1.25 -25.44 -22.90
N TYR A 249 1.90 -25.55 -21.73
CA TYR A 249 3.09 -26.40 -21.53
C TYR A 249 2.91 -27.36 -20.35
N ASN A 250 3.33 -28.63 -20.50
CA ASN A 250 3.17 -29.66 -19.46
C ASN A 250 3.80 -29.27 -18.11
N ARG A 251 4.93 -28.57 -18.14
CA ARG A 251 5.65 -28.06 -16.96
C ARG A 251 5.68 -26.53 -16.93
N GLY A 252 4.66 -25.93 -17.55
CA GLY A 252 4.51 -24.48 -17.60
C GLY A 252 3.92 -23.95 -16.31
N ILE A 253 4.41 -22.79 -15.87
CA ILE A 253 3.89 -22.04 -14.72
C ILE A 253 3.64 -20.61 -15.19
N SER A 254 2.41 -20.12 -15.06
CA SER A 254 2.06 -18.71 -15.24
C SER A 254 2.00 -18.04 -13.87
N ILE A 255 2.78 -16.97 -13.68
CA ILE A 255 2.73 -16.13 -12.48
C ILE A 255 2.10 -14.81 -12.89
N ASN A 256 0.95 -14.49 -12.31
CA ASN A 256 0.24 -13.24 -12.54
C ASN A 256 0.33 -12.38 -11.27
N SER A 257 0.36 -11.06 -11.44
CA SER A 257 0.37 -10.01 -10.41
C SER A 257 -0.23 -8.74 -11.02
N SER A 258 -0.41 -7.67 -10.25
CA SER A 258 -1.06 -6.45 -10.74
C SER A 258 -0.33 -5.80 -11.93
N ASN A 259 0.99 -6.02 -12.10
CA ASN A 259 1.75 -5.42 -13.20
C ASN A 259 2.39 -6.43 -14.17
N ARG A 260 2.30 -7.75 -13.89
CA ARG A 260 3.00 -8.79 -14.67
C ARG A 260 2.20 -10.07 -14.86
N ARG A 261 2.39 -10.68 -16.03
CA ARG A 261 2.05 -12.06 -16.37
C ARG A 261 3.28 -12.77 -16.92
N LEU A 262 3.93 -13.59 -16.10
CA LEU A 262 5.11 -14.35 -16.48
C LEU A 262 4.75 -15.77 -16.88
N LEU A 263 5.18 -16.19 -18.07
CA LEU A 263 5.17 -17.60 -18.44
C LEU A 263 6.56 -18.23 -18.24
N LEU A 264 6.61 -19.27 -17.40
CA LEU A 264 7.80 -20.03 -17.04
C LEU A 264 7.68 -21.48 -17.50
N GLU A 265 8.81 -22.15 -17.71
CA GLU A 265 8.88 -23.61 -17.91
C GLU A 265 10.03 -24.19 -17.08
N ALA A 266 9.73 -25.24 -16.32
CA ALA A 266 10.73 -26.00 -15.57
C ALA A 266 11.56 -26.93 -16.46
N CYS A 267 12.81 -27.20 -16.07
CA CYS A 267 13.71 -28.10 -16.81
C CYS A 267 13.27 -29.57 -16.74
N ASP A 268 12.65 -29.97 -15.64
CA ASP A 268 12.26 -31.34 -15.30
C ASP A 268 11.06 -31.32 -14.33
N LEU A 269 10.50 -32.49 -14.03
CA LEU A 269 9.29 -32.62 -13.22
C LEU A 269 9.54 -32.34 -11.73
N PHE A 270 10.72 -32.68 -11.20
CA PHE A 270 11.08 -32.40 -9.82
C PHE A 270 11.16 -30.89 -9.60
N SER A 271 11.92 -30.20 -10.44
CA SER A 271 12.03 -28.74 -10.48
C SER A 271 10.67 -28.04 -10.57
N PHE A 272 9.75 -28.60 -11.36
CA PHE A 272 8.40 -28.08 -11.50
C PHE A 272 7.62 -28.12 -10.18
N PHE A 273 7.54 -29.29 -9.53
CA PHE A 273 6.80 -29.44 -8.28
C PHE A 273 7.45 -28.72 -7.11
N ASP A 274 8.78 -28.75 -7.03
CA ASP A 274 9.56 -28.11 -5.98
C ASP A 274 9.38 -26.58 -6.01
N PHE A 275 9.42 -25.98 -7.20
CA PHE A 275 9.13 -24.55 -7.38
C PHE A 275 7.69 -24.19 -7.01
N LEU A 276 6.70 -24.99 -7.44
CA LEU A 276 5.29 -24.77 -7.06
C LEU A 276 5.04 -24.92 -5.56
N PHE A 277 5.68 -25.89 -4.91
CA PHE A 277 5.57 -26.10 -3.47
C PHE A 277 6.17 -24.94 -2.67
N ALA A 278 7.31 -24.41 -3.14
CA ALA A 278 7.91 -23.21 -2.56
C ALA A 278 7.03 -21.97 -2.75
N LEU A 279 6.48 -21.75 -3.94
CA LEU A 279 5.52 -20.66 -4.20
C LEU A 279 4.32 -20.75 -3.26
N LYS A 280 3.70 -21.94 -3.15
CA LYS A 280 2.55 -22.16 -2.27
C LYS A 280 2.87 -21.83 -0.81
N GLN A 281 4.02 -22.26 -0.30
CA GLN A 281 4.45 -21.93 1.05
C GLN A 281 4.71 -20.44 1.25
N ALA A 282 5.38 -19.80 0.30
CA ALA A 282 5.65 -18.37 0.35
C ALA A 282 4.35 -17.55 0.37
N MET A 283 3.40 -17.91 -0.51
CA MET A 283 2.07 -17.30 -0.56
C MET A 283 1.32 -17.47 0.76
N GLN A 284 1.30 -18.68 1.34
CA GLN A 284 0.62 -18.95 2.62
C GLN A 284 1.18 -18.16 3.80
N GLN A 285 2.41 -17.65 3.71
CA GLN A 285 3.06 -16.89 4.78
C GLN A 285 3.08 -15.38 4.50
N SER A 286 2.72 -14.96 3.28
CA SER A 286 2.67 -13.56 2.92
C SER A 286 1.43 -12.90 3.54
N PRO A 287 1.57 -11.80 4.29
CA PRO A 287 0.43 -11.08 4.84
C PRO A 287 -0.21 -10.14 3.82
N TYR A 288 0.29 -10.08 2.58
CA TYR A 288 -0.15 -9.17 1.51
C TYR A 288 -1.05 -9.82 0.46
N LEU A 289 -1.39 -11.09 0.65
CA LEU A 289 -2.32 -11.81 -0.22
C LEU A 289 -3.72 -11.76 0.41
N GLY A 290 -4.73 -11.53 -0.43
CA GLY A 290 -6.12 -11.42 -0.01
C GLY A 290 -6.60 -9.98 0.15
N ILE A 291 -7.87 -9.82 0.48
CA ILE A 291 -8.51 -8.52 0.70
C ILE A 291 -8.24 -8.09 2.14
N HIS A 292 -7.74 -6.88 2.33
CA HIS A 292 -7.57 -6.27 3.65
C HIS A 292 -8.67 -5.24 3.91
N ARG A 293 -8.78 -4.78 5.16
CA ARG A 293 -9.72 -3.70 5.52
C ARG A 293 -9.52 -2.49 4.60
N PHE A 294 -10.64 -1.89 4.20
CA PHE A 294 -10.72 -0.78 3.22
C PHE A 294 -10.21 -1.13 1.82
N ALA A 295 -10.08 -2.42 1.49
CA ALA A 295 -9.41 -2.89 0.27
C ALA A 295 -7.98 -2.34 0.10
N SER A 296 -7.29 -2.07 1.20
CA SER A 296 -5.91 -1.59 1.19
C SER A 296 -4.93 -2.67 0.70
N TYR A 297 -3.85 -2.26 0.02
CA TYR A 297 -2.70 -3.13 -0.25
C TYR A 297 -2.00 -3.63 1.02
N SER A 298 -2.22 -2.95 2.15
CA SER A 298 -1.56 -3.22 3.41
C SER A 298 -2.50 -3.92 4.39
N PRO A 299 -2.03 -4.98 5.07
CA PRO A 299 -2.74 -5.53 6.22
C PRO A 299 -2.65 -4.58 7.43
N GLU A 300 -3.45 -4.86 8.45
CA GLU A 300 -3.39 -4.19 9.74
C GLU A 300 -2.12 -4.60 10.51
N ARG A 301 -1.48 -3.62 11.16
CA ARG A 301 -0.25 -3.80 11.93
C ARG A 301 -0.49 -3.37 13.36
N GLU A 302 -0.37 -4.30 14.29
CA GLU A 302 -0.46 -3.98 15.71
C GLU A 302 0.89 -3.52 16.27
N LYS A 303 0.83 -2.80 17.40
CA LYS A 303 1.95 -2.49 18.29
C LYS A 303 3.04 -1.61 17.64
N ASN A 304 2.62 -0.55 16.96
CA ASN A 304 3.51 0.47 16.42
C ASN A 304 3.62 1.66 17.39
N ASP A 305 4.75 2.36 17.33
CA ASP A 305 4.95 3.64 18.00
C ASP A 305 4.58 4.77 17.03
N CYS A 306 3.60 5.59 17.40
CA CYS A 306 3.16 6.74 16.62
C CYS A 306 3.39 8.02 17.42
N VAL A 307 3.87 9.06 16.74
CA VAL A 307 3.96 10.41 17.28
C VAL A 307 3.44 11.37 16.24
N THR A 308 2.39 12.12 16.57
CA THR A 308 1.80 13.15 15.72
C THR A 308 2.48 14.50 15.95
N TYR A 309 2.56 15.31 14.90
CA TYR A 309 3.09 16.66 14.92
C TYR A 309 2.05 17.60 14.34
N VAL A 310 1.91 18.74 15.00
CA VAL A 310 1.17 19.90 14.49
C VAL A 310 2.22 20.91 14.08
N ASP A 311 2.09 21.42 12.86
CA ASP A 311 3.03 22.29 12.15
C ASP A 311 4.41 21.68 11.83
N GLY A 312 5.23 22.49 11.15
CA GLY A 312 6.51 22.07 10.59
C GLY A 312 7.65 21.98 11.61
N GLU A 313 7.71 22.86 12.62
CA GLU A 313 8.91 23.04 13.44
C GLU A 313 9.36 21.74 14.13
N ASP A 314 8.49 21.11 14.92
CA ASP A 314 8.83 19.89 15.64
C ASP A 314 9.00 18.69 14.71
N TYR A 315 8.18 18.62 13.63
CA TYR A 315 8.27 17.59 12.61
C TYR A 315 9.65 17.58 11.93
N PHE A 316 10.08 18.73 11.40
CA PHE A 316 11.35 18.85 10.69
C PHE A 316 12.55 18.71 11.63
N LYS A 317 12.44 19.19 12.87
CA LYS A 317 13.48 19.01 13.90
C LYS A 317 13.67 17.54 14.27
N GLU A 318 12.60 16.77 14.38
CA GLU A 318 12.70 15.33 14.62
C GLU A 318 13.17 14.55 13.39
N LEU A 319 12.74 14.96 12.19
CA LEU A 319 13.24 14.43 10.93
C LEU A 319 14.77 14.62 10.82
N TYR A 320 15.28 15.80 11.14
CA TYR A 320 16.72 16.09 11.19
C TYR A 320 17.47 15.13 12.12
N LYS A 321 16.98 14.95 13.35
CA LYS A 321 17.59 14.03 14.33
C LYS A 321 17.64 12.60 13.81
N CYS A 322 16.58 12.14 13.12
CA CYS A 322 16.52 10.80 12.56
C CYS A 322 17.42 10.64 11.33
N LEU A 323 17.46 11.62 10.43
CA LEU A 323 18.35 11.62 9.27
C LEU A 323 19.81 11.56 9.70
N LYS A 324 20.21 12.33 10.73
CA LYS A 324 21.55 12.28 11.33
C LYS A 324 21.92 10.88 11.85
N LYS A 325 20.96 10.07 12.26
CA LYS A 325 21.17 8.71 12.77
C LYS A 325 21.02 7.62 11.70
N ALA A 326 20.72 7.96 10.45
CA ALA A 326 20.60 6.99 9.37
C ALA A 326 21.93 6.23 9.15
N GLU A 327 21.83 4.92 8.93
CA GLU A 327 22.99 4.01 8.81
C GLU A 327 23.10 3.32 7.45
N ARG A 328 21.99 3.19 6.69
CA ARG A 328 21.94 2.31 5.51
C ARG A 328 21.26 2.95 4.32
N GLU A 329 20.02 3.40 4.48
CA GLU A 329 19.25 3.97 3.38
C GLU A 329 18.19 4.97 3.80
N ILE A 330 17.94 5.92 2.92
CA ILE A 330 16.93 6.97 3.08
C ILE A 330 16.07 6.97 1.81
N PHE A 331 14.76 6.85 1.97
CA PHE A 331 13.78 6.97 0.89
C PHE A 331 12.95 8.23 1.11
N ILE A 332 12.75 9.01 0.04
CA ILE A 332 11.98 10.25 0.09
C ILE A 332 11.00 10.30 -1.09
N THR A 333 9.73 10.58 -0.82
CA THR A 333 8.77 11.05 -1.82
C THR A 333 8.29 12.43 -1.43
N ASP A 334 8.23 13.34 -2.40
CA ASP A 334 7.68 14.68 -2.21
C ASP A 334 6.99 15.11 -3.51
N TRP A 335 5.91 15.88 -3.37
CA TRP A 335 5.35 16.63 -4.48
C TRP A 335 6.30 17.77 -4.87
N TRP A 336 6.89 18.42 -3.87
CA TRP A 336 7.95 19.41 -4.06
C TRP A 336 9.04 19.25 -2.98
N LEU A 337 10.30 19.16 -3.41
CA LEU A 337 11.46 19.12 -2.51
C LEU A 337 12.41 20.27 -2.84
N SER A 338 12.62 21.17 -1.87
CA SER A 338 13.55 22.30 -2.00
C SER A 338 14.90 21.96 -1.40
N PRO A 339 15.99 21.82 -2.19
CA PRO A 339 17.27 21.33 -1.68
C PRO A 339 17.91 22.20 -0.60
N GLN A 340 17.66 23.52 -0.62
CA GLN A 340 18.21 24.48 0.35
C GLN A 340 17.32 24.66 1.60
N PHE A 341 16.25 23.89 1.75
CA PHE A 341 15.36 23.97 2.91
C PHE A 341 16.09 23.55 4.20
N TYR A 342 16.00 24.36 5.26
CA TYR A 342 16.58 24.05 6.56
C TYR A 342 15.55 23.34 7.46
N LEU A 343 15.97 22.24 8.07
CA LEU A 343 15.11 21.44 8.93
C LEU A 343 15.03 21.95 10.38
N VAL A 344 15.95 22.84 10.80
CA VAL A 344 15.98 23.42 12.15
C VAL A 344 16.18 24.92 12.04
N ARG A 345 15.38 25.69 12.80
CA ARG A 345 15.36 27.15 12.83
C ARG A 345 15.62 27.67 14.26
N PRO A 346 16.00 28.96 14.44
CA PRO A 346 16.37 29.95 13.42
C PRO A 346 17.75 29.68 12.79
N VAL A 347 18.04 30.31 11.65
CA VAL A 347 19.31 30.23 10.91
C VAL A 347 20.03 31.58 10.89
N GLY A 348 21.35 31.61 11.15
CA GLY A 348 22.12 32.86 11.15
C GLY A 348 23.29 32.85 12.14
N GLU A 349 23.15 32.12 13.25
CA GLU A 349 24.19 31.79 14.23
C GLU A 349 24.16 30.28 14.54
N ASN A 350 25.30 29.69 14.90
CA ASN A 350 25.51 28.27 15.21
C ASN A 350 25.31 27.23 14.08
N GLU A 351 25.52 25.96 14.46
CA GLU A 351 25.47 24.74 13.63
C GLU A 351 24.19 24.54 12.80
N ASN A 352 23.13 25.31 13.04
CA ASN A 352 21.86 25.24 12.30
C ASN A 352 22.03 25.48 10.80
N ASN A 353 23.07 26.23 10.40
CA ASN A 353 23.41 26.39 8.99
C ASN A 353 23.74 25.05 8.27
N GLN A 354 24.12 24.01 9.03
CA GLN A 354 24.38 22.65 8.54
C GLN A 354 23.13 21.77 8.49
N THR A 355 21.94 22.34 8.73
CA THR A 355 20.66 21.60 8.77
C THR A 355 19.88 21.66 7.45
N ARG A 356 20.49 22.20 6.39
CA ARG A 356 19.94 22.12 5.03
C ARG A 356 19.87 20.69 4.55
N ILE A 357 18.76 20.34 3.91
CA ILE A 357 18.53 18.97 3.43
C ILE A 357 19.61 18.52 2.43
N ASP A 358 20.06 19.39 1.52
CA ASP A 358 21.15 19.07 0.59
C ASP A 358 22.47 18.74 1.29
N LEU A 359 22.85 19.51 2.33
CA LEU A 359 24.05 19.26 3.12
C LEU A 359 23.96 17.93 3.88
N ILE A 360 22.83 17.66 4.52
CA ILE A 360 22.59 16.42 5.28
C ILE A 360 22.68 15.21 4.34
N LEU A 361 21.95 15.23 3.23
CA LEU A 361 21.94 14.12 2.29
C LEU A 361 23.31 13.94 1.63
N SER A 362 24.02 15.02 1.32
CA SER A 362 25.39 14.96 0.81
C SER A 362 26.36 14.34 1.82
N GLN A 363 26.28 14.73 3.11
CA GLN A 363 27.07 14.11 4.18
C GLN A 363 26.76 12.61 4.32
N LYS A 364 25.48 12.23 4.28
CA LYS A 364 25.04 10.83 4.40
C LYS A 364 25.48 10.00 3.19
N SER A 365 25.41 10.56 1.99
CA SER A 365 25.94 9.96 0.76
C SER A 365 27.44 9.65 0.87
N ARG A 366 28.23 10.60 1.41
CA ARG A 366 29.68 10.42 1.67
C ARG A 366 29.97 9.33 2.71
N GLN A 367 29.07 9.12 3.67
CA GLN A 367 29.15 8.03 4.64
C GLN A 367 28.78 6.65 4.05
N GLY A 368 28.44 6.57 2.76
CA GLY A 368 28.08 5.31 2.09
C GLY A 368 26.59 4.97 2.16
N ILE A 369 25.76 5.83 2.74
CA ILE A 369 24.31 5.63 2.87
C ILE A 369 23.65 5.84 1.51
N LYS A 370 22.74 4.93 1.15
CA LYS A 370 22.03 4.97 -0.13
C LYS A 370 20.78 5.83 -0.03
N ILE A 371 20.66 6.83 -0.90
CA ILE A 371 19.55 7.78 -0.83
C ILE A 371 18.77 7.70 -2.13
N TYR A 372 17.46 7.44 -2.02
CA TYR A 372 16.56 7.29 -3.15
C TYR A 372 15.40 8.26 -3.02
N ILE A 373 15.22 9.12 -4.01
CA ILE A 373 14.23 10.19 -3.98
C ILE A 373 13.34 10.08 -5.21
N ILE A 374 12.03 10.14 -5.03
CA ILE A 374 11.08 10.32 -6.11
C ILE A 374 10.42 11.69 -5.91
N VAL A 375 10.52 12.56 -6.90
CA VAL A 375 9.82 13.85 -6.89
C VAL A 375 8.86 13.92 -8.06
N TYR A 376 7.74 14.63 -7.90
CA TYR A 376 6.82 14.88 -8.99
C TYR A 376 7.53 15.61 -10.14
N ARG A 377 7.26 15.18 -11.38
CA ARG A 377 7.69 15.89 -12.58
C ARG A 377 6.56 16.78 -13.08
N GLU A 378 6.69 18.06 -12.78
CA GLU A 378 5.72 19.09 -13.10
C GLU A 378 5.66 19.45 -14.60
N PRO A 379 4.48 19.83 -15.13
CA PRO A 379 4.37 20.57 -16.36
C PRO A 379 4.85 22.01 -16.15
N LYS A 380 5.98 22.36 -16.77
CA LYS A 380 6.64 23.68 -16.64
C LYS A 380 5.77 24.89 -16.99
N ILE A 381 4.68 24.69 -17.73
CA ILE A 381 3.75 25.76 -18.12
C ILE A 381 2.80 26.11 -16.97
N ALA A 382 2.54 25.17 -16.05
CA ALA A 382 1.55 25.34 -14.99
C ALA A 382 2.16 25.51 -13.59
N LEU A 383 3.41 25.04 -13.37
CA LEU A 383 4.03 25.03 -12.04
C LEU A 383 5.51 25.48 -12.09
N THR A 384 5.94 26.19 -11.04
CA THR A 384 7.27 26.80 -10.90
C THR A 384 8.22 26.04 -9.95
N ILE A 385 7.77 24.92 -9.38
CA ILE A 385 8.49 24.13 -8.36
C ILE A 385 9.87 23.61 -8.81
N ASN A 386 10.06 23.46 -10.13
CA ASN A 386 11.32 23.11 -10.80
C ASN A 386 12.01 21.84 -10.27
N SER A 387 11.36 20.68 -10.40
CA SER A 387 11.93 19.39 -9.96
C SER A 387 13.26 19.04 -10.65
N GLN A 388 13.52 19.62 -11.84
CA GLN A 388 14.80 19.46 -12.53
C GLN A 388 15.94 20.15 -11.76
N PHE A 389 15.70 21.34 -11.22
CA PHE A 389 16.66 22.02 -10.35
C PHE A 389 16.92 21.19 -9.08
N THR A 390 15.87 20.69 -8.43
CA THR A 390 15.99 19.78 -7.28
C THR A 390 16.91 18.59 -7.58
N LYS A 391 16.65 17.90 -8.69
CA LYS A 391 17.47 16.76 -9.12
C LYS A 391 18.93 17.15 -9.38
N TYR A 392 19.16 18.23 -10.13
CA TYR A 392 20.52 18.67 -10.46
C TYR A 392 21.30 19.09 -9.21
N ASN A 393 20.68 19.89 -8.33
CA ASN A 393 21.32 20.41 -7.14
C ASN A 393 21.71 19.27 -6.17
N LEU A 394 20.79 18.36 -5.86
CA LEU A 394 21.08 17.25 -4.95
C LEU A 394 22.10 16.27 -5.51
N ILE A 395 22.09 16.00 -6.82
CA ILE A 395 23.10 15.12 -7.44
C ILE A 395 24.49 15.78 -7.43
N ASN A 396 24.57 17.08 -7.66
CA ASN A 396 25.87 17.78 -7.75
C ASN A 396 26.38 18.29 -6.39
N SER A 397 25.53 18.33 -5.36
CA SER A 397 25.91 18.69 -3.99
C SER A 397 26.92 17.72 -3.34
N SER A 398 27.08 16.53 -3.91
CA SER A 398 28.03 15.51 -3.46
C SER A 398 29.30 15.56 -4.33
N SER A 399 30.34 16.23 -3.83
CA SER A 399 31.71 16.21 -4.39
C SER A 399 32.40 14.83 -4.37
N ALA A 400 31.72 13.78 -3.92
CA ALA A 400 32.27 12.44 -3.82
C ALA A 400 32.44 11.77 -5.21
N GLN A 401 33.55 11.03 -5.37
CA GLN A 401 33.85 10.22 -6.56
C GLN A 401 32.77 9.17 -6.90
N LYS A 402 31.86 8.86 -5.95
CA LYS A 402 30.69 8.00 -6.13
C LYS A 402 29.48 8.56 -5.39
N ASN A 403 28.57 9.22 -6.11
CA ASN A 403 27.34 9.75 -5.52
C ASN A 403 26.29 8.65 -5.29
N ASN A 404 25.91 8.43 -4.02
CA ASN A 404 24.91 7.47 -3.57
C ASN A 404 23.46 8.02 -3.56
N ILE A 405 23.26 9.29 -3.96
CA ILE A 405 21.94 9.92 -4.13
C ILE A 405 21.41 9.61 -5.53
N LYS A 406 20.24 8.96 -5.61
CA LYS A 406 19.53 8.64 -6.85
C LYS A 406 18.16 9.28 -6.84
N ILE A 407 17.80 9.97 -7.92
CA ILE A 407 16.58 10.77 -8.00
C ILE A 407 15.80 10.47 -9.28
N LEU A 408 14.54 10.09 -9.11
CA LEU A 408 13.56 9.93 -10.18
C LEU A 408 12.60 11.12 -10.19
N ARG A 409 12.21 11.53 -11.40
CA ARG A 409 11.16 12.51 -11.64
C ARG A 409 10.10 11.84 -12.51
N HIS A 410 8.89 11.70 -12.00
CA HIS A 410 7.80 10.94 -12.62
C HIS A 410 6.49 11.73 -12.46
N PRO A 411 5.56 11.72 -13.44
CA PRO A 411 5.48 10.90 -14.66
C PRO A 411 6.40 11.34 -15.80
N SER A 412 6.65 10.45 -16.78
CA SER A 412 7.51 10.74 -17.93
C SER A 412 6.74 11.00 -19.23
N THR A 413 5.59 11.66 -19.20
CA THR A 413 4.80 11.88 -20.43
C THR A 413 5.34 13.05 -21.28
N LEU A 414 5.16 12.96 -22.60
CA LEU A 414 5.42 14.03 -23.58
C LEU A 414 4.28 15.08 -23.62
N TYR A 415 3.07 14.67 -23.23
CA TYR A 415 1.89 15.52 -23.13
C TYR A 415 1.64 15.91 -21.66
N PRO A 416 1.06 17.10 -21.40
CA PRO A 416 0.77 17.56 -20.05
C PRO A 416 -0.13 16.53 -19.36
N PHE A 417 0.44 15.85 -18.37
CA PHE A 417 -0.27 14.92 -17.53
C PHE A 417 -0.98 15.71 -16.44
N MET A 418 -2.28 15.47 -16.27
CA MET A 418 -3.15 16.30 -15.43
C MET A 418 -3.00 16.01 -13.93
N TRP A 419 -2.47 14.82 -13.59
CA TRP A 419 -2.35 14.35 -12.22
C TRP A 419 -0.93 14.47 -11.68
N SER A 420 -0.79 14.36 -10.37
CA SER A 420 0.48 14.50 -9.68
C SER A 420 0.78 13.33 -8.74
N HIS A 421 2.06 13.22 -8.36
CA HIS A 421 2.45 12.42 -7.22
C HIS A 421 2.43 13.32 -6.00
N HIS A 422 1.45 13.12 -5.12
CA HIS A 422 1.16 14.05 -4.05
C HIS A 422 1.52 13.49 -2.66
N GLU A 423 2.05 12.26 -2.61
CA GLU A 423 2.54 11.63 -1.39
C GLU A 423 3.83 12.28 -0.82
N LYS A 424 3.81 12.62 0.47
CA LYS A 424 4.98 13.10 1.22
C LYS A 424 5.41 12.04 2.22
N MET A 425 6.59 11.44 2.01
CA MET A 425 7.10 10.38 2.88
C MET A 425 8.61 10.43 3.02
N VAL A 426 9.11 10.21 4.24
CA VAL A 426 10.53 9.89 4.48
C VAL A 426 10.63 8.56 5.22
N ILE A 427 11.41 7.62 4.68
CA ILE A 427 11.68 6.34 5.33
C ILE A 427 13.18 6.22 5.59
N ILE A 428 13.55 5.99 6.84
CA ILE A 428 14.94 5.86 7.27
C ILE A 428 15.19 4.42 7.70
N ASP A 429 16.16 3.78 7.03
CA ASP A 429 16.62 2.42 7.27
C ASP A 429 15.53 1.33 7.25
N GLN A 430 14.39 1.60 6.62
CA GLN A 430 13.17 0.76 6.68
C GLN A 430 12.69 0.49 8.12
N LYS A 431 12.99 1.41 9.05
CA LYS A 431 12.69 1.29 10.49
C LYS A 431 11.86 2.44 11.03
N ILE A 432 12.06 3.64 10.48
CA ILE A 432 11.35 4.86 10.88
C ILE A 432 10.69 5.43 9.64
N GLY A 433 9.42 5.77 9.74
CA GLY A 433 8.67 6.46 8.69
C GLY A 433 8.18 7.81 9.17
N PHE A 434 8.13 8.78 8.27
CA PHE A 434 7.46 10.08 8.41
C PHE A 434 6.51 10.24 7.22
N MET A 435 5.31 10.78 7.46
CA MET A 435 4.33 11.11 6.41
C MET A 435 3.29 12.12 6.92
N GLY A 436 2.54 12.75 6.01
CA GLY A 436 1.50 13.74 6.34
C GLY A 436 1.28 14.70 5.17
N GLY A 437 0.84 15.93 5.47
CA GLY A 437 0.71 17.01 4.49
C GLY A 437 2.01 17.78 4.20
N LEU A 438 3.04 17.63 5.03
CA LEU A 438 4.29 18.40 4.98
C LEU A 438 5.31 17.85 3.96
N ASP A 439 5.48 18.57 2.85
CA ASP A 439 6.61 18.44 1.92
C ASP A 439 7.91 19.05 2.52
N ILE A 440 9.08 18.56 2.13
CA ILE A 440 10.38 19.20 2.47
C ILE A 440 10.66 20.38 1.52
N CYS A 441 9.85 21.44 1.60
CA CYS A 441 9.98 22.61 0.72
C CYS A 441 9.58 23.94 1.37
N TYR A 442 9.77 25.02 0.62
CA TYR A 442 9.59 26.38 1.14
C TYR A 442 8.14 26.66 1.56
N GLY A 443 7.99 27.49 2.58
CA GLY A 443 6.70 27.93 3.14
C GLY A 443 6.05 26.93 4.10
N ARG A 444 6.57 25.70 4.22
CA ARG A 444 6.01 24.65 5.12
C ARG A 444 6.51 24.72 6.55
N MET A 445 7.60 25.46 6.79
CA MET A 445 8.12 25.65 8.14
C MET A 445 7.22 26.65 8.88
N ASP A 446 6.63 26.22 9.99
CA ASP A 446 5.85 27.07 10.89
C ASP A 446 5.76 26.44 12.28
N ASN A 447 5.19 27.19 13.22
CA ASN A 447 4.85 26.71 14.56
C ASN A 447 3.50 27.27 15.02
N SER A 448 3.05 26.84 16.19
CA SER A 448 1.72 27.15 16.73
C SER A 448 1.47 28.63 17.02
N ASN A 449 2.48 29.50 16.89
CA ASN A 449 2.28 30.95 17.01
C ASN A 449 1.85 31.60 15.68
N HIS A 450 2.12 30.95 14.54
CA HIS A 450 1.77 31.41 13.21
C HIS A 450 2.16 32.88 12.94
N PHE A 451 3.41 33.24 13.27
CA PHE A 451 3.86 34.63 13.12
C PHE A 451 3.81 35.12 11.67
N LEU A 452 3.33 36.36 11.50
CA LEU A 452 3.26 37.08 10.21
C LEU A 452 4.60 37.72 9.81
N TYR A 453 5.47 37.98 10.78
CA TYR A 453 6.79 38.56 10.58
C TYR A 453 7.86 37.66 11.19
N ASP A 454 9.08 37.75 10.67
CA ASP A 454 10.23 37.04 11.21
C ASP A 454 10.83 37.84 12.38
N TYR A 455 10.27 37.66 13.58
CA TYR A 455 10.72 38.35 14.79
C TYR A 455 12.09 37.89 15.30
N HIS A 456 12.59 36.75 14.80
CA HIS A 456 13.92 36.26 15.15
C HIS A 456 15.02 37.04 14.42
N GLU A 457 14.69 37.65 13.28
CA GLU A 457 15.64 38.37 12.44
C GLU A 457 16.02 39.72 13.07
N ILE A 458 17.19 39.77 13.72
CA ILE A 458 17.74 40.98 14.35
C ILE A 458 18.97 41.43 13.55
N ASN A 459 18.94 42.66 13.03
CA ASN A 459 20.00 43.23 12.17
C ASN A 459 20.38 42.33 10.97
N GLY A 460 19.41 41.63 10.39
CA GLY A 460 19.63 40.72 9.25
C GLY A 460 20.32 39.40 9.60
N LYS A 461 20.35 39.03 10.89
CA LYS A 461 20.87 37.75 11.41
C LYS A 461 19.75 36.97 12.08
N ASN A 462 19.89 35.65 12.18
CA ASN A 462 18.99 34.75 12.90
C ASN A 462 17.55 34.69 12.36
N SER A 463 17.38 34.40 11.08
CA SER A 463 16.07 34.30 10.44
C SER A 463 15.40 32.93 10.67
N PHE A 464 14.12 32.92 11.03
CA PHE A 464 13.32 31.70 11.03
C PHE A 464 12.90 31.31 9.61
N TRP A 465 12.56 32.29 8.77
CA TRP A 465 12.21 32.15 7.34
C TRP A 465 13.22 32.89 6.44
N PRO A 466 14.38 32.29 6.15
CA PRO A 466 15.45 32.88 5.35
C PRO A 466 15.11 32.89 3.86
N GLY A 467 15.46 33.98 3.18
CA GLY A 467 15.33 34.09 1.73
C GLY A 467 13.91 33.80 1.26
N ILE A 468 13.79 32.92 0.26
CA ILE A 468 12.54 32.58 -0.41
C ILE A 468 11.53 31.86 0.49
N ASP A 469 11.98 31.37 1.65
CA ASP A 469 11.12 30.68 2.63
C ASP A 469 10.16 31.64 3.35
N TYR A 470 10.47 32.95 3.33
CA TYR A 470 9.52 34.00 3.71
C TYR A 470 8.63 34.31 2.50
N CYS A 471 7.47 33.67 2.45
CA CYS A 471 6.57 33.74 1.30
C CYS A 471 5.10 33.99 1.70
N ASN A 472 4.35 34.53 0.74
CA ASN A 472 2.90 34.64 0.79
C ASN A 472 2.37 34.34 -0.61
N SER A 473 1.87 33.12 -0.83
CA SER A 473 1.43 32.64 -2.14
C SER A 473 0.23 33.41 -2.70
N ARG A 474 -0.56 34.11 -1.86
CA ARG A 474 -1.67 34.94 -2.32
C ARG A 474 -1.19 36.25 -2.93
N MET A 475 -0.17 36.86 -2.32
CA MET A 475 0.45 38.08 -2.84
C MET A 475 1.30 37.76 -4.09
N LYS A 476 2.18 36.77 -3.98
CA LYS A 476 3.10 36.40 -5.06
C LYS A 476 3.56 34.96 -4.92
N ASP A 477 3.24 34.14 -5.92
CA ASP A 477 3.73 32.76 -5.98
C ASP A 477 5.21 32.72 -6.36
N PHE A 478 5.86 31.59 -6.05
CA PHE A 478 7.26 31.33 -6.35
C PHE A 478 7.54 31.48 -7.85
N GLN A 479 8.54 32.26 -8.24
CA GLN A 479 8.85 32.51 -9.65
C GLN A 479 10.06 31.70 -10.13
N ASP A 480 11.24 31.97 -9.56
CA ASP A 480 12.47 31.21 -9.85
C ASP A 480 13.09 30.69 -8.55
N VAL A 481 12.73 29.45 -8.21
CA VAL A 481 13.19 28.75 -7.00
C VAL A 481 14.71 28.54 -6.94
N LYS A 482 15.45 28.85 -8.02
CA LYS A 482 16.92 28.89 -8.01
C LYS A 482 17.46 30.09 -7.24
N ILE A 483 16.71 31.19 -7.17
CA ILE A 483 17.06 32.41 -6.43
C ILE A 483 16.51 32.29 -5.01
N TYR A 484 16.96 31.27 -4.29
CA TYR A 484 16.42 30.91 -2.98
C TYR A 484 16.88 31.81 -1.84
N ASN A 485 17.95 32.57 -2.03
CA ASN A 485 18.58 33.39 -0.99
C ASN A 485 17.92 34.76 -0.80
N LYS A 486 16.85 35.05 -1.54
CA LYS A 486 16.09 36.29 -1.44
C LYS A 486 14.60 35.99 -1.32
N PRO A 487 13.85 36.75 -0.50
CA PRO A 487 12.40 36.63 -0.43
C PRO A 487 11.75 37.08 -1.75
N GLU A 488 10.59 36.53 -2.07
CA GLU A 488 9.80 36.96 -3.24
C GLU A 488 9.01 38.26 -2.98
N ILE A 489 8.74 38.53 -1.69
CA ILE A 489 8.00 39.69 -1.17
C ILE A 489 8.94 40.58 -0.33
N ASP A 490 8.59 41.86 -0.17
CA ASP A 490 9.42 42.83 0.57
C ASP A 490 9.19 42.67 2.07
N LYS A 491 10.09 41.99 2.79
CA LYS A 491 10.03 41.79 4.26
C LYS A 491 9.82 43.08 5.08
N SER A 492 10.15 44.25 4.54
CA SER A 492 9.96 45.52 5.25
C SER A 492 8.52 46.04 5.21
N LYS A 493 7.72 45.58 4.25
CA LYS A 493 6.35 46.05 3.99
C LYS A 493 5.34 44.92 4.07
N ASP A 494 5.73 43.75 3.59
CA ASP A 494 4.89 42.58 3.41
C ASP A 494 5.08 41.58 4.55
N HIS A 495 4.04 40.78 4.77
CA HIS A 495 4.00 39.72 5.76
C HIS A 495 3.87 38.36 5.08
N ARG A 496 4.41 37.32 5.73
CA ARG A 496 4.25 35.95 5.23
C ARG A 496 2.83 35.44 5.47
N MET A 497 2.45 34.42 4.72
CA MET A 497 1.24 33.63 4.99
C MET A 497 1.61 32.44 5.89
N PRO A 498 1.01 32.31 7.09
CA PRO A 498 1.20 31.14 7.93
C PRO A 498 0.74 29.82 7.30
N TRP A 499 1.34 28.73 7.74
CA TRP A 499 1.12 27.38 7.23
C TRP A 499 0.82 26.43 8.39
N HIS A 500 -0.41 25.94 8.44
CA HIS A 500 -0.86 24.97 9.43
C HIS A 500 -0.98 23.58 8.78
N ASP A 501 -0.39 22.55 9.38
CA ASP A 501 -0.39 21.19 8.82
C ASP A 501 -0.22 20.13 9.91
N VAL A 502 -0.51 18.87 9.59
CA VAL A 502 -0.39 17.72 10.49
C VAL A 502 0.40 16.60 9.84
N ALA A 503 1.32 16.02 10.61
CA ALA A 503 2.14 14.90 10.18
C ALA A 503 2.31 13.84 11.28
N ILE A 504 2.85 12.68 10.91
CA ILE A 504 3.07 11.56 11.81
C ILE A 504 4.44 10.93 11.58
N LYS A 505 5.14 10.63 12.68
CA LYS A 505 6.31 9.74 12.74
C LYS A 505 5.87 8.39 13.27
N VAL A 506 6.36 7.33 12.66
CA VAL A 506 6.01 5.96 13.03
C VAL A 506 7.24 5.05 13.10
N LYS A 507 7.22 4.13 14.06
CA LYS A 507 8.15 2.99 14.15
C LYS A 507 7.35 1.72 14.39
N GLY A 508 7.78 0.62 13.81
CA GLY A 508 7.10 -0.67 13.94
C GLY A 508 6.95 -1.39 12.61
N LYS A 509 6.04 -2.38 12.57
CA LYS A 509 5.84 -3.20 11.37
C LYS A 509 5.25 -2.42 10.21
N VAL A 510 4.44 -1.39 10.48
CA VAL A 510 3.80 -0.56 9.43
C VAL A 510 4.81 0.18 8.55
N VAL A 511 6.02 0.43 9.03
CA VAL A 511 7.11 0.99 8.20
C VAL A 511 7.50 0.04 7.06
N THR A 512 7.27 -1.27 7.22
CA THR A 512 7.47 -2.26 6.14
C THR A 512 6.49 -2.01 5.00
N ASP A 513 5.26 -1.60 5.31
CA ASP A 513 4.21 -1.33 4.32
C ASP A 513 4.49 -0.01 3.60
N MET A 514 4.87 1.04 4.34
CA MET A 514 5.41 2.28 3.77
C MET A 514 6.57 2.00 2.79
N THR A 515 7.50 1.13 3.20
CA THR A 515 8.64 0.75 2.38
C THR A 515 8.22 -0.03 1.14
N ARG A 516 7.25 -0.94 1.28
CA ARG A 516 6.70 -1.71 0.15
C ARG A 516 6.14 -0.76 -0.91
N HIS A 517 5.35 0.23 -0.49
CA HIS A 517 4.81 1.26 -1.38
C HIS A 517 5.94 2.00 -2.11
N PHE A 518 6.91 2.56 -1.39
CA PHE A 518 8.04 3.28 -2.00
C PHE A 518 8.78 2.43 -3.04
N ILE A 519 9.06 1.17 -2.72
CA ILE A 519 9.81 0.26 -3.58
C ILE A 519 9.00 -0.14 -4.81
N GLN A 520 7.70 -0.39 -4.64
CA GLN A 520 6.80 -0.64 -5.76
C GLN A 520 6.81 0.56 -6.71
N TYR A 521 6.65 1.77 -6.18
CA TYR A 521 6.64 2.99 -6.96
C TYR A 521 8.00 3.23 -7.64
N TRP A 522 9.12 3.17 -6.92
CA TRP A 522 10.47 3.31 -7.46
C TRP A 522 10.73 2.35 -8.62
N ASN A 523 10.44 1.06 -8.41
CA ASN A 523 10.68 0.02 -9.42
C ASN A 523 9.76 0.19 -10.64
N PHE A 524 8.55 0.72 -10.46
CA PHE A 524 7.64 1.06 -11.55
C PHE A 524 8.13 2.29 -12.32
N ALA A 525 8.38 3.41 -11.63
CA ALA A 525 8.80 4.68 -12.23
C ALA A 525 10.11 4.52 -13.03
N GLN A 526 11.07 3.74 -12.52
CA GLN A 526 12.27 3.40 -13.29
C GLN A 526 11.94 2.71 -14.61
N GLN A 527 11.05 1.71 -14.59
CA GLN A 527 10.68 0.98 -15.79
C GLN A 527 9.91 1.85 -16.79
N ASP A 528 9.01 2.70 -16.29
CA ASP A 528 8.28 3.66 -17.13
C ASP A 528 9.24 4.62 -17.83
N LEU A 529 10.20 5.18 -17.07
CA LEU A 529 11.25 6.07 -17.59
C LEU A 529 12.22 5.37 -18.57
N GLU A 530 12.56 4.10 -18.35
CA GLU A 530 13.44 3.28 -19.21
C GLU A 530 12.85 3.04 -20.61
N SER A 531 11.52 2.94 -20.72
CA SER A 531 10.83 2.71 -21.99
C SER A 531 11.09 3.82 -23.03
N GLN A 532 11.67 4.95 -22.61
CA GLN A 532 11.81 6.19 -23.37
C GLN A 532 13.23 6.48 -23.92
N LYS A 533 14.06 5.45 -24.14
CA LYS A 533 15.45 5.46 -24.69
C LYS A 533 16.52 6.15 -23.81
N GLY A 534 17.63 5.44 -23.57
CA GLY A 534 18.96 6.02 -23.26
C GLY A 534 19.26 6.47 -21.83
N LYS A 535 18.37 6.26 -20.85
CA LYS A 535 18.59 6.72 -19.45
C LYS A 535 19.37 5.72 -18.60
N GLU A 536 20.13 6.22 -17.63
CA GLU A 536 20.84 5.43 -16.61
C GLU A 536 19.88 4.49 -15.86
N GLN A 537 20.21 3.21 -15.80
CA GLN A 537 19.46 2.21 -15.03
C GLN A 537 19.94 2.24 -13.58
N TYR A 538 19.06 2.62 -12.64
CA TYR A 538 19.35 2.51 -11.21
C TYR A 538 19.05 1.11 -10.69
N GLN A 539 19.60 0.80 -9.52
CA GLN A 539 19.40 -0.48 -8.86
C GLN A 539 17.90 -0.69 -8.56
N ILE A 540 17.37 -1.86 -8.91
CA ILE A 540 16.05 -2.33 -8.48
C ILE A 540 16.07 -2.50 -6.95
N LEU A 541 15.08 -1.91 -6.29
CA LEU A 541 14.93 -1.95 -4.84
C LEU A 541 14.13 -3.15 -4.38
N ARG A 542 14.31 -3.52 -3.11
CA ARG A 542 13.63 -4.63 -2.43
C ARG A 542 13.49 -4.33 -0.94
N ILE A 543 12.44 -4.88 -0.35
CA ILE A 543 12.25 -4.85 1.10
C ILE A 543 13.47 -5.52 1.75
N ARG A 544 13.78 -5.14 2.98
CA ARG A 544 14.68 -5.85 3.88
C ARG A 544 13.90 -6.19 5.14
N GLN A 545 13.87 -7.46 5.53
CA GLN A 545 13.29 -7.80 6.83
C GLN A 545 14.25 -7.37 7.95
N GLN A 546 13.69 -6.81 9.02
CA GLN A 546 14.44 -6.41 10.21
C GLN A 546 15.12 -7.65 10.80
N SER A 547 16.42 -7.57 11.09
CA SER A 547 17.13 -8.65 11.77
C SER A 547 16.45 -8.92 13.11
N MET A 548 15.80 -10.06 13.27
CA MET A 548 15.49 -10.58 14.59
C MET A 548 16.80 -10.61 15.40
N ASN A 549 16.74 -10.17 16.66
CA ASN A 549 17.89 -10.19 17.56
C ASN A 549 18.64 -11.52 17.41
N MET A 550 19.95 -11.45 17.16
CA MET A 550 20.82 -12.62 16.93
C MET A 550 20.87 -13.60 18.11
N THR A 551 20.21 -13.29 19.22
CA THR A 551 20.06 -14.19 20.37
C THR A 551 19.15 -15.40 20.10
N GLU A 552 18.24 -15.36 19.12
CA GLU A 552 17.42 -16.53 18.76
C GLU A 552 18.01 -17.42 17.66
N GLN A 553 19.11 -17.01 17.01
CA GLN A 553 19.79 -17.80 15.98
C GLN A 553 20.74 -18.88 16.54
N LYS A 554 20.94 -18.93 17.86
CA LYS A 554 21.58 -20.07 18.52
C LYS A 554 20.54 -21.13 18.87
N ASN A 555 19.93 -21.75 17.87
CA ASN A 555 19.30 -23.07 18.02
C ASN A 555 19.10 -23.72 16.65
N THR A 556 20.21 -24.14 16.06
CA THR A 556 20.25 -25.05 14.89
C THR A 556 19.37 -26.29 15.10
N ASN A 557 19.11 -26.70 16.34
CA ASN A 557 18.22 -27.81 16.70
C ASN A 557 16.75 -27.60 16.28
N LYS A 558 16.22 -26.36 16.30
CA LYS A 558 14.81 -26.09 15.92
C LYS A 558 14.53 -26.30 14.43
N PHE A 559 15.52 -26.12 13.55
CA PHE A 559 15.34 -26.39 12.10
C PHE A 559 15.19 -27.88 11.84
N PHE A 560 16.02 -28.70 12.50
CA PHE A 560 15.97 -30.16 12.39
C PHE A 560 14.69 -30.73 12.98
N ASP A 561 14.22 -30.21 14.12
CA ASP A 561 12.92 -30.59 14.68
C ASP A 561 11.76 -30.22 13.76
N LYS A 562 11.87 -29.12 13.00
CA LYS A 562 10.84 -28.67 12.05
C LYS A 562 10.83 -29.49 10.77
N VAL A 563 12.01 -29.90 10.27
CA VAL A 563 12.15 -30.80 9.11
C VAL A 563 11.72 -32.21 9.49
N LYS A 564 12.13 -32.71 10.66
CA LYS A 564 11.71 -34.00 11.23
C LYS A 564 10.20 -34.02 11.48
N ASN A 565 9.61 -32.98 12.07
CA ASN A 565 8.15 -32.89 12.21
C ASN A 565 7.38 -32.74 10.89
N LYS A 566 7.95 -32.05 9.88
CA LYS A 566 7.35 -32.00 8.53
C LYS A 566 7.42 -33.36 7.84
N TRP A 567 8.54 -34.06 7.98
CA TRP A 567 8.75 -35.39 7.44
C TRP A 567 7.85 -36.41 8.14
N GLU A 568 7.77 -36.39 9.47
CA GLU A 568 6.88 -37.27 10.24
C GLU A 568 5.40 -36.93 10.00
N LYS A 569 4.99 -35.67 9.85
CA LYS A 569 3.62 -35.33 9.39
C LYS A 569 3.35 -35.81 7.97
N PHE A 570 4.31 -35.67 7.06
CA PHE A 570 4.17 -36.16 5.69
C PHE A 570 4.07 -37.68 5.64
N LYS A 571 4.92 -38.37 6.42
CA LYS A 571 4.96 -39.82 6.58
C LYS A 571 3.69 -40.34 7.26
N HIS A 572 3.20 -39.69 8.31
CA HIS A 572 1.95 -40.03 8.98
C HIS A 572 0.73 -39.81 8.07
N ASN A 573 0.71 -38.72 7.29
CA ASN A 573 -0.37 -38.44 6.34
C ASN A 573 -0.38 -39.36 5.10
N ILE A 574 0.76 -39.98 4.77
CA ILE A 574 0.87 -40.96 3.67
C ILE A 574 0.66 -42.39 4.16
N LEU A 575 1.20 -42.76 5.33
CA LEU A 575 1.12 -44.13 5.88
C LEU A 575 -0.20 -44.44 6.59
N ASN A 576 -0.89 -43.45 7.16
CA ASN A 576 -2.19 -43.66 7.83
C ASN A 576 -3.41 -43.36 6.96
N ARG A 577 -3.26 -43.41 5.63
CA ARG A 577 -4.43 -43.55 4.74
C ARG A 577 -5.01 -44.96 4.84
N ASN A 578 -5.64 -45.25 5.97
CA ASN A 578 -6.57 -46.36 6.07
C ASN A 578 -7.88 -45.96 5.37
N ASP A 579 -8.29 -46.80 4.42
CA ASP A 579 -9.44 -46.67 3.50
C ASP A 579 -10.83 -46.35 4.10
N LYS A 580 -10.94 -46.13 5.42
CA LYS A 580 -12.21 -45.84 6.12
C LYS A 580 -12.59 -44.36 6.13
N GLU A 581 -11.64 -43.43 6.21
CA GLU A 581 -11.96 -41.98 6.22
C GLU A 581 -12.21 -41.42 4.82
N VAL A 582 -11.48 -41.90 3.80
CA VAL A 582 -11.69 -41.52 2.40
C VAL A 582 -13.08 -41.96 1.93
N LYS A 583 -13.57 -43.14 2.35
CA LYS A 583 -14.94 -43.59 2.07
C LYS A 583 -16.01 -42.72 2.76
N LYS A 584 -15.77 -42.24 3.98
CA LYS A 584 -16.68 -41.31 4.69
C LYS A 584 -16.69 -39.91 4.08
N GLN A 585 -15.53 -39.39 3.66
CA GLN A 585 -15.43 -38.10 2.97
C GLN A 585 -16.04 -38.13 1.57
N ILE A 586 -15.87 -39.23 0.83
CA ILE A 586 -16.52 -39.42 -0.48
C ILE A 586 -18.04 -39.55 -0.31
N GLN A 587 -18.54 -40.28 0.69
CA GLN A 587 -19.98 -40.33 0.98
C GLN A 587 -20.57 -38.97 1.43
N PHE A 588 -19.81 -38.17 2.19
CA PHE A 588 -20.23 -36.84 2.62
C PHE A 588 -20.24 -35.83 1.46
N GLN A 589 -19.22 -35.86 0.60
CA GLN A 589 -19.17 -35.02 -0.61
C GLN A 589 -20.18 -35.44 -1.68
N GLN A 590 -20.50 -36.73 -1.80
CA GLN A 590 -21.57 -37.22 -2.67
C GLN A 590 -22.97 -36.79 -2.18
N LYS A 591 -23.22 -36.79 -0.85
CA LYS A 591 -24.45 -36.24 -0.27
C LYS A 591 -24.57 -34.72 -0.43
N GLN A 592 -23.46 -33.97 -0.34
CA GLN A 592 -23.47 -32.53 -0.62
C GLN A 592 -23.65 -32.23 -2.12
N ALA A 593 -23.06 -33.03 -3.02
CA ALA A 593 -23.25 -32.89 -4.47
C ALA A 593 -24.68 -33.25 -4.92
N GLN A 594 -25.36 -34.18 -4.25
CA GLN A 594 -26.78 -34.47 -4.49
C GLN A 594 -27.70 -33.32 -4.02
N LYS A 595 -27.41 -32.70 -2.87
CA LYS A 595 -28.13 -31.49 -2.41
C LYS A 595 -27.87 -30.27 -3.31
N ALA A 596 -26.64 -30.10 -3.80
CA ALA A 596 -26.31 -29.03 -4.74
C ALA A 596 -26.99 -29.21 -6.11
N LYS A 597 -27.15 -30.46 -6.58
CA LYS A 597 -27.89 -30.76 -7.82
C LYS A 597 -29.40 -30.54 -7.70
N GLN A 598 -30.00 -30.74 -6.52
CA GLN A 598 -31.41 -30.37 -6.27
C GLN A 598 -31.61 -28.84 -6.28
N ASN A 599 -30.66 -28.07 -5.74
CA ASN A 599 -30.74 -26.60 -5.76
C ASN A 599 -30.46 -25.98 -7.14
N ILE A 600 -29.68 -26.63 -8.01
CA ILE A 600 -29.40 -26.14 -9.37
C ILE A 600 -30.59 -26.35 -10.32
N ASN A 601 -31.49 -27.30 -10.05
CA ASN A 601 -32.70 -27.46 -10.85
C ASN A 601 -33.78 -26.39 -10.54
N ASN A 602 -33.71 -25.69 -9.41
CA ASN A 602 -34.65 -24.61 -9.08
C ASN A 602 -34.24 -23.25 -9.67
N ASN A 603 -32.99 -23.05 -10.10
CA ASN A 603 -32.48 -21.76 -10.59
C ASN A 603 -32.27 -21.69 -12.11
N LYS A 604 -32.96 -22.54 -12.89
CA LYS A 604 -32.89 -22.53 -14.37
C LYS A 604 -33.86 -21.57 -15.06
N ASN A 605 -34.60 -20.73 -14.33
CA ASN A 605 -35.63 -19.85 -14.92
C ASN A 605 -35.27 -18.37 -15.06
N ILE A 606 -33.99 -17.97 -14.97
CA ILE A 606 -33.60 -16.58 -15.27
C ILE A 606 -32.30 -16.55 -16.08
N LYS A 607 -32.43 -16.78 -17.40
CA LYS A 607 -31.45 -16.32 -18.39
C LYS A 607 -32.21 -15.65 -19.52
N ASN A 608 -31.98 -14.36 -19.71
CA ASN A 608 -31.68 -13.74 -21.00
C ASN A 608 -31.60 -12.22 -20.88
N LYS A 609 -30.40 -11.64 -21.05
CA LYS A 609 -30.18 -10.42 -21.86
C LYS A 609 -28.68 -10.24 -22.14
N LYS A 610 -28.37 -10.06 -23.42
CA LYS A 610 -27.03 -9.77 -23.99
C LYS A 610 -26.74 -8.27 -23.90
N ILE A 611 -25.49 -7.88 -23.59
CA ILE A 611 -24.78 -6.62 -23.95
C ILE A 611 -23.27 -7.01 -23.85
N GLY A 612 -22.29 -6.67 -24.70
CA GLY A 612 -22.02 -5.50 -25.53
C GLY A 612 -20.70 -4.85 -25.03
N SER A 613 -19.69 -4.72 -25.90
CA SER A 613 -18.35 -4.06 -25.79
C SER A 613 -17.71 -3.65 -24.45
N HIS A 614 -16.44 -4.01 -24.29
CA HIS A 614 -15.66 -4.08 -23.02
C HIS A 614 -14.71 -2.89 -22.71
N SER A 615 -15.12 -1.64 -22.94
CA SER A 615 -14.27 -0.48 -22.59
C SER A 615 -14.95 0.64 -21.80
N GLU A 616 -16.27 0.62 -21.64
CA GLU A 616 -17.02 1.64 -20.85
C GLU A 616 -17.57 1.08 -19.52
N CYS A 617 -17.35 -0.21 -19.24
CA CYS A 617 -18.03 -0.93 -18.16
C CYS A 617 -17.31 -0.86 -16.79
N ILE A 618 -16.11 -0.27 -16.71
CA ILE A 618 -15.28 -0.31 -15.49
C ILE A 618 -15.53 0.90 -14.58
N SER A 619 -15.94 2.06 -15.10
CA SER A 619 -16.40 3.18 -14.26
C SER A 619 -17.70 2.85 -13.53
N TYR A 620 -18.55 2.00 -14.13
CA TYR A 620 -19.83 1.56 -13.58
C TYR A 620 -19.73 0.52 -12.45
N GLN A 621 -18.61 -0.19 -12.31
CA GLN A 621 -18.48 -1.23 -11.26
C GLN A 621 -18.07 -0.67 -9.89
N ASN A 622 -17.33 0.45 -9.86
CA ASN A 622 -17.00 1.11 -8.60
C ASN A 622 -18.16 1.96 -8.08
N SER A 623 -18.95 2.59 -8.96
CA SER A 623 -20.19 3.26 -8.54
C SER A 623 -21.22 2.27 -7.99
N GLN A 624 -21.27 1.03 -8.51
CA GLN A 624 -22.16 -0.02 -7.97
C GLN A 624 -21.74 -0.54 -6.59
N LEU A 625 -20.45 -0.60 -6.27
CA LEU A 625 -19.99 -0.99 -4.92
C LEU A 625 -20.27 0.13 -3.92
N ASP A 626 -20.08 1.40 -4.32
CA ASP A 626 -20.41 2.57 -3.51
C ASP A 626 -21.92 2.69 -3.29
N GLU A 627 -22.74 2.54 -4.34
CA GLU A 627 -24.20 2.52 -4.26
C GLU A 627 -24.72 1.32 -3.48
N GLN A 628 -24.09 0.13 -3.59
CA GLN A 628 -24.47 -1.03 -2.78
C GLN A 628 -24.13 -0.82 -1.31
N TYR A 629 -22.97 -0.23 -0.99
CA TYR A 629 -22.61 0.03 0.40
C TYR A 629 -23.49 1.13 1.01
N ILE A 630 -23.83 2.16 0.23
CA ILE A 630 -24.79 3.20 0.64
C ILE A 630 -26.20 2.62 0.75
N LYS A 631 -26.65 1.77 -0.18
CA LYS A 631 -27.92 1.04 -0.03
C LYS A 631 -27.93 0.15 1.20
N ILE A 632 -26.84 -0.52 1.53
CA ILE A 632 -26.74 -1.32 2.76
C ILE A 632 -26.83 -0.42 3.99
N LEU A 633 -26.25 0.79 3.95
CA LEU A 633 -26.39 1.77 5.02
C LEU A 633 -27.80 2.35 5.09
N GLU A 634 -28.47 2.60 3.96
CA GLU A 634 -29.86 3.07 3.87
C GLU A 634 -30.86 1.98 4.26
N GLU A 635 -30.65 0.72 3.85
CA GLU A 635 -31.45 -0.45 4.24
C GLU A 635 -31.25 -0.80 5.72
N ALA A 636 -30.07 -0.52 6.29
CA ALA A 636 -29.83 -0.57 7.74
C ALA A 636 -30.47 0.62 8.50
N VAL A 637 -30.84 1.69 7.80
CA VAL A 637 -31.63 2.82 8.36
C VAL A 637 -33.13 2.49 8.38
N GLU A 638 -33.62 1.66 7.46
CA GLU A 638 -35.05 1.29 7.37
C GLU A 638 -35.45 0.08 8.24
N ASN A 639 -34.53 -0.84 8.53
CA ASN A 639 -34.83 -2.03 9.33
C ASN A 639 -34.61 -1.81 10.83
N LYS A 640 -35.70 -1.92 11.62
CA LYS A 640 -35.76 -1.75 13.09
C LYS A 640 -35.11 -2.89 13.91
N ASP A 641 -34.08 -3.57 13.41
CA ASP A 641 -33.54 -4.74 14.09
C ASP A 641 -32.19 -4.47 14.77
N ASP A 642 -32.18 -4.64 16.10
CA ASP A 642 -31.01 -4.58 16.99
C ASP A 642 -29.93 -5.65 16.69
N ASP A 643 -30.16 -6.53 15.72
CA ASP A 643 -29.25 -7.64 15.36
C ASP A 643 -28.12 -7.25 14.38
N ILE A 644 -28.10 -6.03 13.83
CA ILE A 644 -26.97 -5.56 13.00
C ILE A 644 -25.78 -5.06 13.85
N LYS A 645 -25.91 -5.00 15.18
CA LYS A 645 -24.75 -4.82 16.08
C LYS A 645 -23.82 -6.05 16.13
N ASN A 646 -24.22 -7.20 15.57
CA ASN A 646 -23.56 -8.49 15.76
C ASN A 646 -23.19 -9.27 14.46
N GLY A 647 -22.60 -8.63 13.44
CA GLY A 647 -21.93 -9.35 12.36
C GLY A 647 -20.92 -8.45 11.63
N PHE A 648 -19.61 -8.71 11.57
CA PHE A 648 -18.86 -9.95 11.55
C PHE A 648 -17.75 -9.94 12.62
N TYR A 649 -17.50 -11.10 13.24
CA TYR A 649 -16.48 -11.42 14.26
C TYR A 649 -16.89 -11.27 15.74
N GLN A 650 -17.51 -12.33 16.26
CA GLN A 650 -17.10 -12.89 17.55
C GLN A 650 -17.06 -14.42 17.48
N GLN A 651 -15.90 -15.00 17.77
CA GLN A 651 -15.85 -16.17 18.63
C GLN A 651 -14.46 -16.31 19.29
N LYS A 652 -14.50 -16.44 20.62
CA LYS A 652 -13.47 -16.80 21.60
C LYS A 652 -12.67 -15.66 22.26
N SER A 653 -13.26 -15.03 23.29
CA SER A 653 -12.48 -14.58 24.47
C SER A 653 -13.28 -14.33 25.77
N SER A 654 -14.57 -14.68 25.90
CA SER A 654 -15.38 -14.19 27.03
C SER A 654 -15.29 -14.95 28.38
N GLN A 655 -14.43 -15.97 28.52
CA GLN A 655 -14.30 -16.71 29.79
C GLN A 655 -12.92 -16.66 30.45
N GLN A 656 -11.92 -16.04 29.82
CA GLN A 656 -10.59 -15.85 30.42
C GLN A 656 -10.39 -14.46 31.04
N GLU A 657 -11.15 -13.44 30.61
CA GLU A 657 -11.00 -12.05 31.08
C GLU A 657 -11.53 -11.82 32.51
N GLN A 658 -12.58 -12.53 32.94
CA GLN A 658 -13.12 -12.38 34.30
C GLN A 658 -12.22 -12.99 35.40
N ASN A 659 -11.36 -13.96 35.08
CA ASN A 659 -10.48 -14.59 36.06
C ASN A 659 -9.15 -13.82 36.27
N ILE A 660 -8.74 -13.01 35.29
CA ILE A 660 -7.52 -12.18 35.39
C ILE A 660 -7.80 -10.93 36.24
N LEU A 661 -9.00 -10.35 36.13
CA LEU A 661 -9.42 -9.16 36.88
C LEU A 661 -9.46 -9.40 38.40
N ASN A 662 -9.89 -10.59 38.84
CA ASN A 662 -9.96 -10.91 40.27
C ASN A 662 -8.59 -11.19 40.90
N THR A 663 -7.59 -11.58 40.10
CA THR A 663 -6.25 -11.92 40.61
C THR A 663 -5.34 -10.68 40.71
N GLN A 664 -5.59 -9.64 39.90
CA GLN A 664 -4.80 -8.39 39.91
C GLN A 664 -5.31 -7.39 40.97
N THR A 665 -6.61 -7.35 41.26
CA THR A 665 -7.20 -6.48 42.30
C THR A 665 -6.75 -6.86 43.72
N LEU A 666 -6.37 -8.13 43.96
CA LEU A 666 -5.83 -8.58 45.25
C LEU A 666 -4.34 -8.25 45.46
N LYS A 667 -3.58 -7.96 44.39
CA LYS A 667 -2.17 -7.57 44.49
C LYS A 667 -1.95 -6.05 44.63
N LEU A 668 -2.90 -5.24 44.18
CA LEU A 668 -2.84 -3.78 44.27
C LEU A 668 -3.25 -3.23 45.65
N LYS A 669 -4.04 -3.97 46.44
CA LYS A 669 -4.44 -3.56 47.80
C LYS A 669 -3.35 -3.68 48.87
N LYS A 670 -2.18 -4.25 48.57
CA LYS A 670 -1.06 -4.38 49.52
C LYS A 670 0.02 -3.30 49.43
N ASN A 671 -0.02 -2.44 48.41
CA ASN A 671 1.06 -1.46 48.14
C ASN A 671 0.67 0.00 48.38
N VAL A 672 -0.51 0.28 48.94
CA VAL A 672 -1.00 1.66 49.16
C VAL A 672 -0.89 2.12 50.63
N SER A 673 -0.40 1.26 51.53
CA SER A 673 -0.20 1.62 52.94
C SER A 673 1.25 2.03 53.24
N SER A 674 1.76 3.07 52.59
CA SER A 674 2.88 3.86 53.16
C SER A 674 3.20 5.08 52.28
N GLN A 675 3.33 6.22 52.97
CA GLN A 675 3.95 7.48 52.57
C GLN A 675 3.01 8.61 52.16
N SER A 676 2.82 9.47 53.15
CA SER A 676 2.23 10.81 53.12
C SER A 676 3.29 11.90 52.93
N SER A 677 2.78 13.05 52.45
CA SER A 677 3.20 14.45 52.69
C SER A 677 4.52 15.00 52.11
N SER A 678 4.39 15.89 51.11
CA SER A 678 4.93 17.26 51.13
C SER A 678 4.38 18.09 49.96
N SER A 679 4.06 19.36 50.23
CA SER A 679 3.40 20.34 49.35
C SER A 679 4.34 21.01 48.34
N SER A 680 3.93 21.06 47.07
CA SER A 680 4.49 21.91 46.01
C SER A 680 3.36 22.39 45.07
N SER A 681 3.52 23.58 44.50
CA SER A 681 2.58 24.31 43.63
C SER A 681 2.01 23.49 42.45
N GLU A 682 0.73 23.70 42.12
CA GLU A 682 -0.02 22.98 41.07
C GLU A 682 0.52 23.18 39.64
N GLU A 683 1.25 24.27 39.37
CA GLU A 683 1.85 24.53 38.05
C GLU A 683 3.09 23.67 37.80
N ASP A 684 3.92 23.43 38.82
CA ASP A 684 5.11 22.58 38.71
C ASP A 684 4.75 21.09 38.54
N GLN A 685 3.61 20.65 39.09
CA GLN A 685 3.15 19.27 38.94
C GLN A 685 2.66 18.98 37.51
N ASN A 686 2.06 19.96 36.82
CA ASN A 686 1.58 19.80 35.44
C ASN A 686 2.73 19.68 34.43
N GLU A 687 3.80 20.45 34.63
CA GLU A 687 4.99 20.39 33.77
C GLU A 687 5.80 19.10 34.01
N ILE A 688 5.83 18.62 35.25
CA ILE A 688 6.45 17.35 35.63
C ILE A 688 5.63 16.14 35.13
N LEU A 689 4.30 16.23 35.05
CA LEU A 689 3.45 15.16 34.50
C LEU A 689 3.60 15.03 32.96
N LEU A 690 3.72 16.16 32.25
CA LEU A 690 4.00 16.20 30.81
C LEU A 690 5.43 15.75 30.48
N ASN A 691 6.43 16.15 31.28
CA ASN A 691 7.83 15.77 31.06
C ASN A 691 8.15 14.31 31.47
N ASN A 692 7.44 13.75 32.45
CA ASN A 692 7.62 12.34 32.84
C ASN A 692 6.97 11.34 31.87
N LEU A 693 6.12 11.78 30.95
CA LEU A 693 5.64 10.96 29.82
C LEU A 693 6.73 10.72 28.75
N HIS A 694 7.79 11.53 28.74
CA HIS A 694 8.86 11.46 27.73
C HIS A 694 10.09 10.64 28.14
N SER A 695 10.15 10.12 29.36
CA SER A 695 11.27 9.26 29.78
C SER A 695 10.81 7.97 30.46
N ARG A 696 10.75 6.85 29.71
CA ARG A 696 11.05 5.50 30.21
C ARG A 696 11.10 4.45 29.11
N LYS A 697 12.21 3.69 29.13
CA LYS A 697 12.42 2.28 28.71
C LYS A 697 11.65 1.77 27.49
N VAL A 698 12.38 1.41 26.43
CA VAL A 698 11.99 0.62 25.22
C VAL A 698 10.58 0.01 25.33
N SER A 699 9.56 0.84 25.10
CA SER A 699 8.17 0.42 25.08
C SER A 699 7.91 -0.25 23.74
N LYS A 700 7.25 -1.41 23.73
CA LYS A 700 6.59 -1.86 22.52
C LYS A 700 5.43 -0.89 22.29
N GLY A 701 5.33 -0.31 21.10
CA GLY A 701 4.23 0.59 20.77
C GLY A 701 2.86 -0.02 20.96
N THR A 702 1.85 0.83 21.11
CA THR A 702 0.45 0.48 21.42
C THR A 702 -0.48 0.71 20.24
N ASN A 703 0.01 1.30 19.14
CA ASN A 703 -0.84 1.75 18.05
C ASN A 703 -1.08 0.64 17.01
N ASN A 704 -2.35 0.41 16.69
CA ASN A 704 -2.75 -0.37 15.53
C ASN A 704 -2.82 0.55 14.32
N CYS A 705 -2.02 0.25 13.30
CA CYS A 705 -1.87 1.09 12.11
C CYS A 705 -2.18 0.31 10.84
N GLN A 706 -2.67 1.00 9.81
CA GLN A 706 -2.81 0.44 8.47
C GLN A 706 -2.49 1.51 7.44
N MET A 707 -1.61 1.19 6.48
CA MET A 707 -1.35 2.08 5.35
C MET A 707 -2.55 2.06 4.40
N LEU A 708 -2.84 3.21 3.81
CA LEU A 708 -3.87 3.43 2.80
C LEU A 708 -3.26 4.22 1.65
N ARG A 709 -3.80 4.09 0.44
CA ARG A 709 -3.33 4.88 -0.71
C ARG A 709 -4.42 5.12 -1.75
N SER A 710 -4.17 6.14 -2.55
CA SER A 710 -4.79 6.36 -3.84
C SER A 710 -3.75 6.03 -4.91
N SER A 711 -4.00 5.04 -5.76
CA SER A 711 -3.02 4.59 -6.74
C SER A 711 -3.67 3.88 -7.92
N SER A 712 -3.01 3.89 -9.07
CA SER A 712 -3.51 3.24 -10.29
C SER A 712 -2.39 2.85 -11.24
N ILE A 713 -2.76 2.45 -12.45
CA ILE A 713 -1.83 1.96 -13.48
C ILE A 713 -0.79 2.99 -13.90
N TRP A 714 -1.11 4.29 -13.84
CA TRP A 714 -0.18 5.34 -14.24
C TRP A 714 0.83 5.66 -13.13
N SER A 715 0.46 5.50 -11.85
CA SER A 715 1.29 5.94 -10.72
C SER A 715 2.16 4.84 -10.14
N CYS A 716 1.60 3.64 -9.88
CA CYS A 716 2.34 2.49 -9.35
C CYS A 716 2.29 1.25 -10.27
N GLY A 717 1.66 1.35 -11.44
CA GLY A 717 1.54 0.24 -12.37
C GLY A 717 0.56 -0.86 -11.92
N ILE A 718 -0.31 -0.58 -10.95
CA ILE A 718 -1.32 -1.54 -10.50
C ILE A 718 -2.48 -1.60 -11.49
N LYS A 719 -2.97 -2.81 -11.76
CA LYS A 719 -4.03 -3.05 -12.74
C LYS A 719 -5.36 -2.43 -12.30
N ASP A 720 -5.76 -2.76 -11.09
CA ASP A 720 -7.00 -2.27 -10.50
C ASP A 720 -6.67 -1.04 -9.63
N THR A 721 -7.44 0.03 -9.80
CA THR A 721 -7.26 1.29 -9.07
C THR A 721 -7.57 1.07 -7.59
N GLU A 722 -6.63 1.46 -6.73
CA GLU A 722 -6.82 1.45 -5.29
C GLU A 722 -7.27 2.83 -4.81
N CYS A 723 -8.36 2.87 -4.04
CA CYS A 723 -8.93 4.05 -3.40
C CYS A 723 -9.17 3.79 -1.89
N SER A 724 -8.23 3.10 -1.24
CA SER A 724 -8.39 2.65 0.15
C SER A 724 -8.48 3.80 1.17
N ILE A 725 -7.98 5.00 0.81
CA ILE A 725 -8.17 6.23 1.59
C ILE A 725 -9.65 6.62 1.61
N HIS A 726 -10.28 6.74 0.44
CA HIS A 726 -11.69 7.13 0.31
C HIS A 726 -12.61 6.14 1.03
N MET A 727 -12.34 4.84 0.87
CA MET A 727 -13.06 3.77 1.56
C MET A 727 -12.94 3.87 3.10
N ALA A 728 -11.75 4.20 3.61
CA ALA A 728 -11.57 4.41 5.04
C ALA A 728 -12.30 5.65 5.56
N TYR A 729 -12.31 6.75 4.81
CA TYR A 729 -13.09 7.95 5.13
C TYR A 729 -14.58 7.63 5.27
N ILE A 730 -15.19 7.03 4.23
CA ILE A 730 -16.61 6.66 4.25
C ILE A 730 -16.92 5.72 5.43
N HIS A 731 -16.09 4.68 5.61
CA HIS A 731 -16.31 3.69 6.65
C HIS A 731 -16.28 4.32 8.05
N LEU A 732 -15.29 5.16 8.35
CA LEU A 732 -15.18 5.80 9.66
C LEU A 732 -16.29 6.82 9.92
N ILE A 733 -16.69 7.59 8.90
CA ILE A 733 -17.83 8.49 9.00
C ILE A 733 -19.10 7.71 9.34
N GLY A 734 -19.36 6.62 8.62
CA GLY A 734 -20.53 5.77 8.85
C GLY A 734 -20.54 5.06 10.20
N GLN A 735 -19.36 4.83 10.80
CA GLN A 735 -19.20 4.17 12.12
C GLN A 735 -19.12 5.16 13.29
N ALA A 736 -19.00 6.47 13.04
CA ALA A 736 -18.85 7.47 14.09
C ALA A 736 -20.02 7.43 15.08
N GLN A 737 -19.78 7.59 16.37
CA GLN A 737 -20.82 7.52 17.41
C GLN A 737 -21.12 8.86 18.06
N HIS A 738 -20.12 9.75 18.12
CA HIS A 738 -20.16 10.93 18.94
C HIS A 738 -19.76 12.19 18.17
N PHE A 739 -18.56 12.20 17.59
CA PHE A 739 -18.11 13.36 16.84
C PHE A 739 -17.07 13.03 15.78
N ILE A 740 -16.98 13.91 14.80
CA ILE A 740 -15.96 13.89 13.75
C ILE A 740 -15.27 15.26 13.74
N TYR A 741 -13.95 15.28 13.71
CA TYR A 741 -13.14 16.48 13.48
C TYR A 741 -12.33 16.31 12.19
N ILE A 742 -12.43 17.27 11.29
CA ILE A 742 -11.76 17.26 9.98
C ILE A 742 -10.95 18.55 9.84
N GLU A 743 -9.68 18.42 9.49
CA GLU A 743 -8.91 19.50 8.89
C GLU A 743 -8.52 19.10 7.47
N ASN A 744 -8.90 19.92 6.51
CA ASN A 744 -8.55 19.64 5.12
C ASN A 744 -8.28 20.92 4.33
N GLN A 745 -7.40 20.83 3.33
CA GLN A 745 -7.13 21.94 2.43
C GLN A 745 -8.29 22.21 1.46
N PHE A 746 -9.04 21.18 1.10
CA PHE A 746 -10.19 21.28 0.19
C PHE A 746 -11.36 20.50 0.74
N PHE A 747 -12.57 20.96 0.43
CA PHE A 747 -13.80 20.24 0.78
C PHE A 747 -14.77 20.17 -0.41
N ILE A 748 -14.40 19.39 -1.41
CA ILE A 748 -15.16 19.19 -2.66
C ILE A 748 -15.65 17.74 -2.74
N SER A 749 -16.96 17.54 -2.79
CA SER A 749 -17.56 16.20 -2.72
C SER A 749 -18.86 16.08 -3.52
N ASN A 750 -19.39 14.87 -3.66
CA ASN A 750 -20.43 14.51 -4.64
C ASN A 750 -21.71 15.37 -4.61
N LEU A 751 -22.05 15.99 -3.48
CA LEU A 751 -23.20 16.90 -3.38
C LEU A 751 -23.08 18.16 -4.23
N ALA A 752 -21.86 18.50 -4.70
CA ALA A 752 -21.65 19.57 -5.66
C ALA A 752 -22.18 19.24 -7.08
N GLY A 753 -22.51 17.98 -7.36
CA GLY A 753 -22.96 17.52 -8.67
C GLY A 753 -21.82 17.15 -9.62
N GLU A 754 -22.17 16.79 -10.85
CA GLU A 754 -21.20 16.37 -11.87
C GLU A 754 -20.18 17.49 -12.18
N PRO A 755 -18.88 17.17 -12.26
CA PRO A 755 -18.27 15.83 -12.36
C PRO A 755 -17.72 15.28 -11.03
N VAL A 756 -18.15 15.79 -9.88
CA VAL A 756 -17.64 15.40 -8.56
C VAL A 756 -18.32 14.12 -8.08
N THR A 757 -17.54 13.09 -7.71
CA THR A 757 -18.08 11.73 -7.49
C THR A 757 -17.63 11.03 -6.20
N ASN A 758 -16.77 11.62 -5.38
CA ASN A 758 -16.42 11.06 -4.08
C ASN A 758 -17.58 11.22 -3.08
N ASN A 759 -17.92 10.17 -2.33
CA ASN A 759 -19.13 10.14 -1.48
C ASN A 759 -18.92 10.64 -0.03
N ILE A 760 -17.94 11.51 0.24
CA ILE A 760 -17.64 11.95 1.61
C ILE A 760 -18.76 12.84 2.17
N ALA A 761 -19.25 13.83 1.41
CA ALA A 761 -20.34 14.69 1.84
C ALA A 761 -21.64 13.90 2.06
N LEU A 762 -21.95 12.97 1.15
CA LEU A 762 -23.10 12.09 1.30
C LEU A 762 -23.00 11.20 2.55
N ALA A 763 -21.81 10.65 2.85
CA ALA A 763 -21.60 9.88 4.08
C ALA A 763 -21.82 10.73 5.35
N LEU A 764 -21.37 12.00 5.35
CA LEU A 764 -21.59 12.92 6.47
C LEU A 764 -23.08 13.24 6.63
N VAL A 765 -23.79 13.55 5.55
CA VAL A 765 -25.24 13.81 5.58
C VAL A 765 -25.98 12.59 6.12
N ALA A 766 -25.68 11.39 5.61
CA ALA A 766 -26.31 10.15 6.05
C ALA A 766 -26.08 9.91 7.55
N ARG A 767 -24.85 10.13 8.03
CA ARG A 767 -24.52 9.95 9.45
C ARG A 767 -25.21 10.97 10.35
N ILE A 768 -25.24 12.24 9.95
CA ILE A 768 -25.92 13.30 10.71
C ILE A 768 -27.43 13.05 10.74
N LYS A 769 -28.05 12.70 9.61
CA LYS A 769 -29.46 12.31 9.53
C LYS A 769 -29.77 11.17 10.50
N GLN A 770 -28.91 10.15 10.56
CA GLN A 770 -29.05 9.05 11.51
C GLN A 770 -29.00 9.54 12.97
N ALA A 771 -28.08 10.43 13.32
CA ALA A 771 -28.02 11.00 14.68
C ALA A 771 -29.30 11.77 15.01
N PHE A 772 -29.77 12.62 14.09
CA PHE A 772 -30.98 13.41 14.25
C PHE A 772 -32.22 12.53 14.46
N LEU A 773 -32.42 11.52 13.60
CA LEU A 773 -33.54 10.58 13.72
C LEU A 773 -33.54 9.78 15.03
N ARG A 774 -32.35 9.56 15.61
CA ARG A 774 -32.17 8.85 16.89
C ARG A 774 -32.14 9.79 18.09
N ASN A 775 -32.26 11.10 17.89
CA ASN A 775 -32.07 12.11 18.93
C ASN A 775 -30.73 11.95 19.68
N GLU A 776 -29.69 11.58 18.94
CA GLU A 776 -28.32 11.43 19.44
C GLU A 776 -27.58 12.76 19.36
N LYS A 777 -26.84 13.09 20.41
CA LYS A 777 -25.93 14.23 20.39
C LYS A 777 -24.71 13.88 19.54
N PHE A 778 -24.61 14.52 18.38
CA PHE A 778 -23.54 14.27 17.42
C PHE A 778 -23.03 15.58 16.83
N ARG A 779 -21.71 15.71 16.65
CA ARG A 779 -21.09 16.94 16.12
C ARG A 779 -20.01 16.64 15.07
N VAL A 780 -19.94 17.50 14.06
CA VAL A 780 -18.91 17.49 13.02
C VAL A 780 -18.28 18.86 12.98
N PHE A 781 -16.96 18.92 13.18
CA PHE A 781 -16.18 20.14 13.12
C PHE A 781 -15.29 20.07 11.89
N VAL A 782 -15.36 21.07 11.01
CA VAL A 782 -14.55 21.13 9.79
C VAL A 782 -13.75 22.43 9.79
N VAL A 783 -12.43 22.32 9.68
CA VAL A 783 -11.51 23.47 9.57
C VAL A 783 -10.89 23.46 8.18
N LEU A 784 -11.09 24.56 7.44
CA LEU A 784 -10.66 24.75 6.06
C LEU A 784 -9.79 26.01 5.93
N PRO A 785 -8.95 26.14 4.89
CA PRO A 785 -8.40 27.44 4.57
C PRO A 785 -9.54 28.39 4.18
N LEU A 786 -9.49 29.65 4.65
CA LEU A 786 -10.52 30.63 4.29
C LEU A 786 -10.56 30.88 2.77
N LEU A 787 -9.41 30.80 2.11
CA LEU A 787 -9.29 30.88 0.66
C LEU A 787 -8.28 29.84 0.17
N PRO A 788 -8.52 29.21 -0.99
CA PRO A 788 -7.52 28.41 -1.67
C PRO A 788 -6.21 29.18 -1.91
N GLY A 789 -5.06 28.52 -1.71
CA GLY A 789 -3.73 29.14 -1.73
C GLY A 789 -3.15 29.40 -3.11
N PHE A 790 -3.86 30.17 -3.95
CA PHE A 790 -3.39 30.58 -5.29
C PHE A 790 -3.05 32.07 -5.33
N GLN A 791 -2.15 32.46 -6.24
CA GLN A 791 -1.80 33.87 -6.44
C GLN A 791 -2.96 34.65 -7.06
N GLY A 792 -3.22 35.82 -6.50
CA GLY A 792 -4.17 36.79 -7.05
C GLY A 792 -5.20 37.25 -6.03
N GLU A 793 -5.64 38.49 -6.20
CA GLU A 793 -6.80 39.03 -5.51
C GLU A 793 -8.09 38.56 -6.18
N ILE A 794 -9.21 38.67 -5.46
CA ILE A 794 -10.47 38.08 -5.91
C ILE A 794 -11.12 38.81 -7.10
N ASP A 795 -10.84 40.11 -7.24
CA ASP A 795 -11.20 40.96 -8.37
C ASP A 795 -10.12 40.98 -9.47
N GLY A 796 -8.98 40.31 -9.23
CA GLY A 796 -7.86 40.23 -10.16
C GLY A 796 -8.15 39.37 -11.40
N SER A 797 -7.45 39.68 -12.50
CA SER A 797 -7.55 38.95 -13.77
C SER A 797 -7.11 37.47 -13.69
N ASN A 798 -6.31 37.11 -12.68
CA ASN A 798 -5.83 35.75 -12.43
C ASN A 798 -6.68 34.96 -11.40
N SER A 799 -7.85 35.46 -11.00
CA SER A 799 -8.70 34.83 -9.97
C SER A 799 -9.46 33.58 -10.43
N GLY A 800 -9.32 33.14 -11.69
CA GLY A 800 -10.10 32.04 -12.25
C GLY A 800 -10.00 30.72 -11.47
N VAL A 801 -8.77 30.28 -11.14
CA VAL A 801 -8.55 29.06 -10.35
C VAL A 801 -9.12 29.20 -8.93
N LEU A 802 -8.94 30.36 -8.30
CA LEU A 802 -9.49 30.65 -6.98
C LEU A 802 -11.03 30.53 -6.99
N LYS A 803 -11.69 31.19 -7.95
CA LYS A 803 -13.15 31.21 -8.07
C LYS A 803 -13.73 29.83 -8.35
N ILE A 804 -13.15 29.07 -9.28
CA ILE A 804 -13.67 27.73 -9.59
C ILE A 804 -13.48 26.74 -8.44
N GLN A 805 -12.43 26.88 -7.61
CA GLN A 805 -12.28 26.09 -6.39
C GLN A 805 -13.36 26.44 -5.36
N LEU A 806 -13.60 27.74 -5.13
CA LEU A 806 -14.68 28.21 -4.27
C LEU A 806 -16.06 27.77 -4.77
N HIS A 807 -16.28 27.76 -6.08
CA HIS A 807 -17.51 27.26 -6.69
C HIS A 807 -17.84 25.83 -6.24
N TRP A 808 -16.92 24.89 -6.45
CA TRP A 808 -17.13 23.49 -6.08
C TRP A 808 -17.22 23.28 -4.57
N GLU A 809 -16.46 24.04 -3.79
CA GLU A 809 -16.50 23.98 -2.33
C GLU A 809 -17.84 24.50 -1.78
N TYR A 810 -18.32 25.65 -2.24
CA TYR A 810 -19.63 26.16 -1.84
C TYR A 810 -20.78 25.27 -2.30
N LEU A 811 -20.70 24.69 -3.50
CA LEU A 811 -21.71 23.72 -3.97
C LEU A 811 -21.73 22.45 -3.10
N THR A 812 -20.60 22.06 -2.52
CA THR A 812 -20.55 20.96 -1.55
C THR A 812 -21.15 21.36 -0.21
N ILE A 813 -20.81 22.56 0.29
CA ILE A 813 -21.11 22.98 1.66
C ILE A 813 -22.52 23.56 1.79
N CYS A 814 -22.86 24.62 1.04
CA CYS A 814 -24.06 25.42 1.34
C CYS A 814 -24.78 26.07 0.14
N ARG A 815 -24.45 25.74 -1.11
CA ARG A 815 -25.07 26.34 -2.32
C ARG A 815 -25.50 25.27 -3.33
N GLY A 816 -26.40 25.65 -4.23
CA GLY A 816 -26.73 24.85 -5.42
C GLY A 816 -27.91 23.89 -5.25
N GLY A 817 -28.66 24.00 -4.17
CA GLY A 817 -29.85 23.20 -3.88
C GLY A 817 -29.55 21.83 -3.27
N ASN A 818 -28.38 21.23 -3.51
CA ASN A 818 -28.07 19.86 -3.07
C ASN A 818 -26.91 19.77 -2.08
N SER A 819 -26.38 20.91 -1.62
CA SER A 819 -25.26 20.94 -0.67
C SER A 819 -25.57 20.25 0.66
N ILE A 820 -24.56 20.07 1.52
CA ILE A 820 -24.72 19.48 2.86
C ILE A 820 -25.82 20.21 3.64
N TYR A 821 -25.73 21.54 3.75
CA TYR A 821 -26.69 22.31 4.56
C TYR A 821 -28.10 22.22 3.98
N GLU A 822 -28.26 22.41 2.68
CA GLU A 822 -29.58 22.37 2.02
C GLU A 822 -30.20 20.97 2.08
N THR A 823 -29.39 19.93 1.99
CA THR A 823 -29.86 18.54 2.12
C THR A 823 -30.28 18.21 3.54
N LEU A 824 -29.50 18.60 4.56
CA LEU A 824 -29.89 18.39 5.96
C LEU A 824 -31.19 19.14 6.30
N GLN A 825 -31.37 20.37 5.79
CA GLN A 825 -32.62 21.13 5.96
C GLN A 825 -33.82 20.44 5.34
N ARG A 826 -33.66 19.90 4.12
CA ARG A 826 -34.72 19.12 3.44
C ARG A 826 -35.11 17.87 4.22
N GLU A 827 -34.16 17.27 4.92
CA GLU A 827 -34.36 16.09 5.78
C GLU A 827 -34.98 16.42 7.15
N GLY A 828 -35.40 17.67 7.38
CA GLY A 828 -36.08 18.11 8.59
C GLY A 828 -35.18 18.67 9.69
N ILE A 829 -33.88 18.80 9.44
CA ILE A 829 -32.92 19.41 10.38
C ILE A 829 -32.91 20.91 10.15
N SER A 830 -33.75 21.64 10.89
CA SER A 830 -33.93 23.09 10.71
C SER A 830 -32.66 23.91 10.91
N ASP A 831 -31.74 23.42 11.75
CA ASP A 831 -30.49 24.10 12.10
C ASP A 831 -29.28 23.13 11.95
N PRO A 832 -28.73 23.00 10.73
CA PRO A 832 -27.60 22.12 10.45
C PRO A 832 -26.33 22.47 11.25
N GLU A 833 -26.12 23.74 11.65
CA GLU A 833 -24.97 24.18 12.47
C GLU A 833 -24.90 23.46 13.81
N LYS A 834 -26.03 22.92 14.31
CA LYS A 834 -26.01 22.07 15.51
C LYS A 834 -25.35 20.71 15.30
N TYR A 835 -25.14 20.29 14.06
CA TYR A 835 -24.55 19.00 13.75
C TYR A 835 -23.24 19.13 12.97
N ILE A 836 -23.12 20.11 12.09
CA ILE A 836 -21.89 20.35 11.32
C ILE A 836 -21.60 21.85 11.24
N SER A 837 -20.38 22.22 11.63
CA SER A 837 -19.90 23.61 11.58
C SER A 837 -18.55 23.70 10.87
N PHE A 838 -18.42 24.75 10.06
CA PHE A 838 -17.24 25.04 9.26
C PHE A 838 -16.52 26.29 9.81
N TYR A 839 -15.21 26.19 9.95
CA TYR A 839 -14.33 27.24 10.46
C TYR A 839 -13.16 27.45 9.52
N GLY A 840 -12.59 28.66 9.55
CA GLY A 840 -11.29 28.94 8.97
C GLY A 840 -10.33 29.53 10.00
N LEU A 841 -9.05 29.65 9.67
CA LEU A 841 -8.04 30.17 10.57
C LEU A 841 -7.48 31.51 10.07
N ARG A 842 -7.28 32.46 10.99
CA ARG A 842 -6.74 33.80 10.71
C ARG A 842 -5.91 34.31 11.89
N THR A 843 -4.86 35.06 11.59
CA THR A 843 -4.01 35.70 12.61
C THR A 843 -3.78 37.18 12.27
N HIS A 844 -3.14 37.90 13.19
CA HIS A 844 -2.87 39.33 13.09
C HIS A 844 -1.51 39.69 13.70
N ALA A 845 -0.96 40.83 13.28
CA ALA A 845 0.26 41.37 13.87
C ALA A 845 0.33 42.89 13.69
N LYS A 846 1.12 43.56 14.53
CA LYS A 846 1.52 44.95 14.36
C LYS A 846 2.98 45.11 14.76
N LYS A 847 3.82 45.49 13.80
CA LYS A 847 5.22 45.88 14.09
C LYS A 847 5.25 47.32 14.60
N GLU A 848 6.20 47.64 15.48
CA GLU A 848 6.39 49.00 15.98
C GLU A 848 6.59 49.98 14.83
N GLY A 849 5.86 51.11 14.86
CA GLY A 849 5.87 52.11 13.78
C GLY A 849 5.16 51.70 12.49
N CYS A 850 4.57 50.50 12.41
CA CYS A 850 3.81 50.03 11.25
C CYS A 850 2.31 49.96 11.54
N ILE A 851 1.51 49.96 10.46
CA ILE A 851 0.07 49.67 10.56
C ILE A 851 -0.15 48.20 10.92
N PRO A 852 -1.23 47.87 11.66
CA PRO A 852 -1.59 46.48 11.91
C PRO A 852 -1.97 45.77 10.61
N VAL A 853 -1.65 44.48 10.53
CA VAL A 853 -1.95 43.59 9.40
C VAL A 853 -2.63 42.31 9.85
N THR A 854 -3.29 41.62 8.92
CA THR A 854 -3.90 40.30 9.14
C THR A 854 -3.73 39.43 7.90
N GLU A 855 -3.58 38.12 8.11
CA GLU A 855 -3.56 37.12 7.04
C GLU A 855 -4.23 35.82 7.51
N ILE A 856 -4.71 35.04 6.54
CA ILE A 856 -5.20 33.68 6.78
C ILE A 856 -4.05 32.80 7.29
N VAL A 857 -4.35 31.91 8.24
CA VAL A 857 -3.46 30.77 8.52
C VAL A 857 -3.86 29.67 7.56
N TYR A 858 -2.97 29.32 6.64
CA TYR A 858 -3.31 28.40 5.55
C TYR A 858 -3.36 26.96 6.05
N VAL A 859 -4.57 26.42 6.15
CA VAL A 859 -4.83 25.04 6.57
C VAL A 859 -4.48 24.11 5.40
N HIS A 860 -3.33 23.43 5.53
CA HIS A 860 -2.87 22.43 4.59
C HIS A 860 -2.97 21.00 5.15
N SER A 861 -3.42 20.82 6.39
CA SER A 861 -3.71 19.51 6.98
C SER A 861 -4.58 18.62 6.08
N LYS A 862 -4.43 17.30 6.24
CA LYS A 862 -5.35 16.28 5.72
C LYS A 862 -5.61 15.23 6.81
N LEU A 863 -6.41 15.63 7.78
CA LEU A 863 -6.65 14.93 9.03
C LEU A 863 -8.15 14.66 9.22
N MET A 864 -8.48 13.47 9.73
CA MET A 864 -9.78 13.19 10.31
C MET A 864 -9.61 12.46 11.64
N ILE A 865 -10.27 12.93 12.70
CA ILE A 865 -10.37 12.29 14.02
C ILE A 865 -11.83 11.89 14.24
N VAL A 866 -12.06 10.65 14.68
CA VAL A 866 -13.40 10.13 14.98
C VAL A 866 -13.46 9.61 16.40
N ASP A 867 -14.39 10.14 17.19
CA ASP A 867 -14.72 9.75 18.56
C ASP A 867 -13.54 9.68 19.54
N ASP A 868 -12.49 10.47 19.33
CA ASP A 868 -11.20 10.38 20.05
C ASP A 868 -10.62 8.94 20.09
N LYS A 869 -10.94 8.12 19.07
CA LYS A 869 -10.51 6.72 18.97
C LYS A 869 -9.68 6.43 17.74
N ASN A 870 -10.13 6.97 16.61
CA ASN A 870 -9.60 6.66 15.30
C ASN A 870 -9.08 7.94 14.65
N LEU A 871 -7.98 7.81 13.91
CA LEU A 871 -7.42 8.90 13.14
C LEU A 871 -6.98 8.46 11.74
N ILE A 872 -7.18 9.33 10.76
CA ILE A 872 -6.58 9.24 9.43
C ILE A 872 -5.70 10.47 9.24
N ILE A 873 -4.41 10.27 8.97
CA ILE A 873 -3.44 11.32 8.64
C ILE A 873 -2.76 10.96 7.32
N GLY A 874 -2.63 11.91 6.39
CA GLY A 874 -1.99 11.64 5.11
C GLY A 874 -1.83 12.88 4.22
N SER A 875 -1.77 12.64 2.91
CA SER A 875 -1.64 13.68 1.88
C SER A 875 -2.94 13.98 1.13
N ALA A 876 -3.97 13.13 1.29
CA ALA A 876 -5.19 13.15 0.48
C ALA A 876 -6.19 14.23 0.90
N ASN A 877 -6.50 15.13 -0.03
CA ASN A 877 -7.53 16.14 0.15
C ASN A 877 -8.94 15.54 0.02
N ILE A 878 -9.96 16.20 0.58
CA ILE A 878 -11.36 15.86 0.30
C ILE A 878 -11.73 16.49 -1.05
N ASN A 879 -11.35 15.79 -2.11
CA ASN A 879 -11.66 16.09 -3.50
C ASN A 879 -11.47 14.80 -4.34
N ASP A 880 -12.02 14.76 -5.55
CA ASP A 880 -11.89 13.58 -6.41
C ASP A 880 -10.45 13.34 -6.86
N ARG A 881 -9.66 14.41 -7.05
CA ARG A 881 -8.22 14.34 -7.36
C ARG A 881 -7.47 13.41 -6.40
N SER A 882 -7.73 13.50 -5.11
CA SER A 882 -7.08 12.67 -4.09
C SER A 882 -7.86 11.38 -3.80
N MET A 883 -9.20 11.38 -3.85
CA MET A 883 -10.00 10.25 -3.35
C MET A 883 -10.25 9.14 -4.39
N LYS A 884 -10.25 9.43 -5.69
CA LYS A 884 -10.64 8.43 -6.72
C LYS A 884 -9.58 7.37 -7.03
N GLY A 885 -8.34 7.54 -6.59
CA GLY A 885 -7.23 6.60 -6.88
C GLY A 885 -6.66 6.67 -8.31
N SER A 886 -7.50 6.97 -9.29
CA SER A 886 -7.12 7.05 -10.72
C SER A 886 -6.49 8.38 -11.11
N ARG A 887 -6.56 9.39 -10.24
CA ARG A 887 -6.04 10.74 -10.44
C ARG A 887 -4.69 10.88 -9.72
N ASP A 888 -4.53 11.75 -8.73
CA ASP A 888 -3.26 11.90 -8.02
C ASP A 888 -2.96 10.65 -7.19
N SER A 889 -1.67 10.31 -7.04
CA SER A 889 -1.29 9.32 -6.04
C SER A 889 -1.18 9.97 -4.67
N GLU A 890 -1.71 9.28 -3.67
CA GLU A 890 -1.78 9.78 -2.29
C GLU A 890 -1.44 8.65 -1.32
N ILE A 891 -1.03 9.03 -0.12
CA ILE A 891 -0.78 8.09 0.98
C ILE A 891 -1.46 8.59 2.26
N ALA A 892 -2.05 7.67 3.02
CA ALA A 892 -2.57 7.96 4.36
C ALA A 892 -2.32 6.79 5.31
N MET A 893 -2.45 7.04 6.60
CA MET A 893 -2.37 6.03 7.65
C MET A 893 -3.62 6.13 8.53
N PHE A 894 -4.31 5.00 8.67
CA PHE A 894 -5.25 4.79 9.75
C PHE A 894 -4.48 4.44 11.02
N VAL A 895 -4.82 5.06 12.15
CA VAL A 895 -4.27 4.71 13.47
C VAL A 895 -5.39 4.61 14.50
N GLN A 896 -5.28 3.59 15.34
CA GLN A 896 -6.10 3.38 16.53
C GLN A 896 -5.19 2.98 17.68
N ASP A 897 -5.13 3.81 18.73
CA ASP A 897 -4.29 3.53 19.90
C ASP A 897 -4.98 2.54 20.84
N GLN A 898 -4.22 1.57 21.34
CA GLN A 898 -4.67 0.66 22.40
C GLN A 898 -4.33 1.18 23.80
N ASP A 899 -3.48 2.23 23.90
CA ASP A 899 -3.30 2.98 25.15
C ASP A 899 -4.50 3.93 25.30
N LEU A 900 -5.36 3.60 26.26
CA LEU A 900 -6.59 4.34 26.51
C LEU A 900 -6.43 5.24 27.72
N ILE A 901 -7.00 6.44 27.63
CA ILE A 901 -7.07 7.40 28.72
C ILE A 901 -8.52 7.68 29.08
N GLU A 902 -8.74 8.00 30.35
CA GLU A 902 -10.05 8.40 30.84
C GLU A 902 -10.35 9.84 30.43
N SER A 903 -11.52 10.04 29.84
CA SER A 903 -12.04 11.32 29.35
C SER A 903 -13.55 11.39 29.58
N LYS A 904 -14.22 12.36 28.96
CA LYS A 904 -15.67 12.51 28.95
C LYS A 904 -16.23 12.56 27.53
N MET A 905 -17.47 12.11 27.38
CA MET A 905 -18.23 12.20 26.15
C MET A 905 -19.70 12.42 26.48
N ASN A 906 -20.21 13.62 26.19
CA ASN A 906 -21.57 14.03 26.54
C ASN A 906 -21.89 13.81 28.04
N GLY A 907 -21.00 14.29 28.91
CA GLY A 907 -21.07 14.23 30.37
C GLY A 907 -20.72 12.86 30.98
N LYS A 908 -20.60 11.80 30.17
CA LYS A 908 -20.34 10.44 30.63
C LYS A 908 -18.84 10.12 30.58
N GLN A 909 -18.38 9.28 31.50
CA GLN A 909 -17.02 8.75 31.47
C GLN A 909 -16.78 8.00 30.15
N TYR A 910 -15.65 8.25 29.51
CA TYR A 910 -15.33 7.71 28.20
C TYR A 910 -13.85 7.32 28.12
N MET A 911 -13.57 6.16 27.52
CA MET A 911 -12.19 5.74 27.26
C MET A 911 -11.78 6.16 25.85
N ALA A 912 -10.92 7.16 25.77
CA ALA A 912 -10.37 7.70 24.53
C ALA A 912 -9.01 7.08 24.22
N SER A 913 -8.66 6.99 22.93
CA SER A 913 -7.28 6.69 22.51
C SER A 913 -6.39 7.88 22.88
N LYS A 914 -5.28 7.61 23.54
CA LYS A 914 -4.33 8.64 23.97
C LYS A 914 -3.81 9.50 22.82
N VAL A 915 -3.42 8.89 21.69
CA VAL A 915 -2.91 9.64 20.52
C VAL A 915 -3.98 10.56 19.93
N ALA A 916 -5.17 10.03 19.64
CA ALA A 916 -6.29 10.81 19.09
C ALA A 916 -6.72 11.97 20.02
N PHE A 917 -6.92 11.70 21.31
CA PHE A 917 -7.32 12.72 22.28
C PHE A 917 -6.27 13.81 22.43
N ASN A 918 -4.98 13.45 22.59
CA ASN A 918 -3.91 14.44 22.75
C ASN A 918 -3.76 15.33 21.51
N LEU A 919 -3.87 14.74 20.31
CA LEU A 919 -3.86 15.51 19.07
C LEU A 919 -5.04 16.48 19.02
N ARG A 920 -6.27 16.01 19.30
CA ARG A 920 -7.47 16.84 19.28
C ARG A 920 -7.43 17.95 20.33
N ILE A 921 -6.95 17.67 21.55
CA ILE A 921 -6.70 18.70 22.58
C ILE A 921 -5.78 19.78 22.02
N LYS A 922 -4.61 19.41 21.48
CA LYS A 922 -3.62 20.38 20.98
C LYS A 922 -4.20 21.28 19.89
N LEU A 923 -4.89 20.68 18.92
CA LEU A 923 -5.53 21.42 17.82
C LEU A 923 -6.63 22.35 18.33
N PHE A 924 -7.47 21.90 19.27
CA PHE A 924 -8.55 22.76 19.78
C PHE A 924 -8.03 23.90 20.66
N GLN A 925 -6.94 23.68 21.39
CA GLN A 925 -6.28 24.74 22.16
C GLN A 925 -5.72 25.81 21.22
N GLU A 926 -5.03 25.40 20.16
CA GLU A 926 -4.46 26.28 19.15
C GLU A 926 -5.56 27.08 18.41
N HIS A 927 -6.59 26.38 17.91
CA HIS A 927 -7.58 26.99 17.03
C HIS A 927 -8.62 27.81 17.78
N PHE A 928 -9.18 27.26 18.87
CA PHE A 928 -10.33 27.85 19.56
C PHE A 928 -9.94 28.59 20.85
N GLY A 929 -8.67 28.51 21.26
CA GLY A 929 -8.11 29.18 22.44
C GLY A 929 -8.79 28.78 23.76
N LEU A 930 -9.25 27.54 23.86
CA LEU A 930 -9.89 26.99 25.05
C LEU A 930 -8.87 26.30 25.97
N SER A 931 -9.15 26.28 27.28
CA SER A 931 -8.30 25.57 28.24
C SER A 931 -8.48 24.06 28.16
N PHE A 932 -7.52 23.31 28.70
CA PHE A 932 -7.58 21.84 28.75
C PHE A 932 -8.90 21.35 29.38
N GLN A 933 -9.32 21.94 30.50
CA GLN A 933 -10.52 21.53 31.23
C GLN A 933 -11.80 21.68 30.39
N GLN A 934 -11.88 22.74 29.59
CA GLN A 934 -13.04 22.99 28.72
C GLN A 934 -13.11 22.00 27.55
N LEU A 935 -11.98 21.40 27.19
CA LEU A 935 -11.83 20.56 26.02
C LEU A 935 -11.94 19.05 26.30
N ILE A 936 -12.04 18.63 27.56
CA ILE A 936 -12.11 17.20 27.92
C ILE A 936 -13.31 16.51 27.25
N ASP A 937 -14.46 17.19 27.19
CA ASP A 937 -15.67 16.65 26.57
C ASP A 937 -15.96 17.36 25.23
N PRO A 938 -15.71 16.71 24.08
CA PRO A 938 -15.92 17.31 22.76
C PRO A 938 -17.41 17.44 22.39
N LEU A 939 -18.33 16.96 23.25
CA LEU A 939 -19.77 17.13 23.11
C LEU A 939 -20.37 18.00 24.21
N SER A 940 -19.59 18.67 25.05
CA SER A 940 -20.13 19.62 26.03
C SER A 940 -20.81 20.82 25.33
N GLU A 941 -22.00 21.23 25.80
CA GLU A 941 -22.64 22.47 25.31
C GLU A 941 -21.79 23.69 25.66
N ASP A 942 -21.16 23.72 26.84
CA ASP A 942 -20.31 24.84 27.23
C ASP A 942 -19.10 24.96 26.30
N MET A 943 -18.50 23.82 25.93
CA MET A 943 -17.38 23.79 24.98
C MET A 943 -17.83 24.33 23.62
N PHE A 944 -18.93 23.79 23.08
CA PHE A 944 -19.47 24.20 21.78
C PHE A 944 -19.87 25.69 21.76
N ASN A 945 -20.56 26.17 22.79
CA ASN A 945 -20.95 27.57 22.91
C ASN A 945 -19.74 28.50 22.98
N ASN A 946 -18.68 28.12 23.72
CA ASN A 946 -17.44 28.89 23.78
C ASN A 946 -16.73 28.92 22.42
N ILE A 947 -16.70 27.81 21.68
CA ILE A 947 -16.18 27.79 20.30
C ILE A 947 -16.96 28.78 19.43
N CYS A 948 -18.30 28.67 19.39
CA CYS A 948 -19.13 29.56 18.58
C CYS A 948 -18.94 31.03 18.95
N GLN A 949 -18.91 31.35 20.24
CA GLN A 949 -18.70 32.72 20.73
C GLN A 949 -17.31 33.26 20.35
N ASN A 950 -16.25 32.48 20.56
CA ASN A 950 -14.89 32.89 20.20
C ASN A 950 -14.76 33.12 18.70
N CYS A 951 -15.21 32.17 17.87
CA CYS A 951 -15.12 32.29 16.41
C CYS A 951 -15.92 33.49 15.89
N LYS A 952 -17.15 33.68 16.37
CA LYS A 952 -17.98 34.84 15.99
C LYS A 952 -17.33 36.16 16.38
N ARG A 953 -16.87 36.27 17.63
CA ARG A 953 -16.15 37.46 18.12
C ARG A 953 -14.91 37.75 17.29
N ASN A 954 -14.10 36.72 17.00
CA ASN A 954 -12.92 36.87 16.16
C ASN A 954 -13.32 37.39 14.77
N THR A 955 -14.32 36.79 14.10
CA THR A 955 -14.84 37.24 12.80
C THR A 955 -15.26 38.70 12.83
N GLU A 956 -16.03 39.10 13.84
CA GLU A 956 -16.53 40.48 13.98
C GLU A 956 -15.40 41.48 14.19
N ILE A 957 -14.41 41.18 15.03
CA ILE A 957 -13.24 42.04 15.24
C ILE A 957 -12.41 42.15 13.95
N TYR A 958 -12.15 41.03 13.27
CA TYR A 958 -11.40 41.03 12.02
C TYR A 958 -12.10 41.86 10.94
N ARG A 959 -13.43 41.73 10.84
CA ARG A 959 -14.28 42.55 9.96
C ARG A 959 -14.18 44.03 10.31
N GLU A 960 -14.35 44.38 11.59
CA GLU A 960 -14.39 45.77 12.04
C GLU A 960 -13.05 46.49 11.84
N VAL A 961 -11.95 45.83 12.21
CA VAL A 961 -10.61 46.42 12.16
C VAL A 961 -10.06 46.43 10.75
N PHE A 962 -10.04 45.27 10.10
CA PHE A 962 -9.27 45.06 8.87
C PHE A 962 -10.10 45.09 7.60
N ARG A 963 -11.42 44.87 7.68
CA ARG A 963 -12.30 44.63 6.51
C ARG A 963 -11.67 43.58 5.57
N CYS A 964 -11.08 42.55 6.15
CA CYS A 964 -10.45 41.48 5.41
C CYS A 964 -11.50 40.60 4.72
N TYR A 965 -11.11 39.97 3.61
CA TYR A 965 -11.92 38.97 2.92
C TYR A 965 -11.26 37.58 3.07
N PRO A 966 -12.03 36.49 2.94
CA PRO A 966 -13.45 36.42 2.58
C PRO A 966 -14.37 36.84 3.74
N ASP A 967 -15.53 37.43 3.42
CA ASP A 967 -16.51 37.90 4.40
C ASP A 967 -17.94 37.85 3.83
N ASP A 968 -18.92 37.48 4.65
CA ASP A 968 -20.31 37.36 4.23
C ASP A 968 -20.95 38.68 3.77
N ASN A 969 -20.38 39.84 4.10
CA ASN A 969 -20.86 41.14 3.63
C ASN A 969 -20.42 41.48 2.20
N ILE A 970 -19.57 40.67 1.56
CA ILE A 970 -19.12 40.85 0.18
C ILE A 970 -19.88 39.85 -0.70
N LYS A 971 -20.92 40.31 -1.39
CA LYS A 971 -21.80 39.46 -2.23
C LYS A 971 -21.34 39.36 -3.67
N THR A 972 -20.61 40.36 -4.15
CA THR A 972 -19.96 40.40 -5.46
C THR A 972 -18.53 40.92 -5.32
N SER A 973 -17.65 40.63 -6.31
CA SER A 973 -16.29 41.18 -6.32
C SER A 973 -16.26 42.72 -6.26
N ASN A 974 -17.29 43.42 -6.74
CA ASN A 974 -17.36 44.89 -6.71
C ASN A 974 -17.57 45.44 -5.30
N ASP A 975 -18.28 44.69 -4.43
CA ASP A 975 -18.56 45.12 -3.05
C ASP A 975 -17.27 45.24 -2.24
N PHE A 976 -16.20 44.54 -2.64
CA PHE A 976 -14.94 44.52 -1.91
C PHE A 976 -14.32 45.91 -1.76
N GLN A 977 -14.36 46.74 -2.82
CA GLN A 977 -13.79 48.09 -2.76
C GLN A 977 -14.54 48.97 -1.77
N ASP A 978 -15.87 48.90 -1.75
CA ASP A 978 -16.70 49.65 -0.81
C ASP A 978 -16.57 49.12 0.62
N PHE A 979 -16.47 47.80 0.79
CA PHE A 979 -16.22 47.17 2.07
C PHE A 979 -14.89 47.65 2.69
N GLN A 980 -13.82 47.71 1.89
CA GLN A 980 -12.50 48.18 2.31
C GLN A 980 -12.47 49.66 2.72
N LYS A 981 -13.33 50.53 2.14
CA LYS A 981 -13.37 51.97 2.51
C LYS A 981 -13.72 52.20 3.98
N THR A 982 -14.42 51.26 4.61
CA THR A 982 -14.85 51.36 6.02
C THR A 982 -13.87 50.71 7.00
N ARG A 983 -12.62 50.48 6.57
CA ARG A 983 -11.54 49.90 7.39
C ARG A 983 -11.11 50.87 8.49
N ASN A 984 -11.01 50.38 9.72
CA ASN A 984 -10.64 51.18 10.89
C ASN A 984 -9.52 50.51 11.68
N LEU A 985 -8.28 50.78 11.29
CA LEU A 985 -7.08 50.20 11.92
C LEU A 985 -6.80 50.76 13.31
N ASP A 986 -7.35 51.93 13.67
CA ASP A 986 -7.13 52.57 14.97
C ASP A 986 -7.76 51.76 16.12
N LYS A 987 -8.80 50.97 15.81
CA LYS A 987 -9.44 50.05 16.77
C LYS A 987 -8.59 48.82 17.11
N TYR A 988 -7.54 48.54 16.34
CA TYR A 988 -6.74 47.34 16.52
C TYR A 988 -6.19 47.20 17.94
N ASP A 989 -5.54 48.24 18.48
CA ASP A 989 -4.91 48.15 19.81
C ASP A 989 -5.93 48.00 20.94
N GLN A 990 -7.18 48.44 20.72
CA GLN A 990 -8.29 48.30 21.66
C GLN A 990 -8.89 46.88 21.63
N LEU A 991 -8.95 46.25 20.45
CA LEU A 991 -9.67 44.99 20.25
C LEU A 991 -8.79 43.74 20.17
N LYS A 992 -7.50 43.87 19.83
CA LYS A 992 -6.60 42.70 19.59
C LYS A 992 -6.57 41.70 20.74
N ASN A 993 -6.59 42.17 21.99
CA ASN A 993 -6.53 41.31 23.18
C ASN A 993 -7.83 40.52 23.42
N GLN A 994 -8.89 40.82 22.67
CA GLN A 994 -10.14 40.06 22.72
C GLN A 994 -10.15 38.91 21.71
N ILE A 995 -9.21 38.87 20.76
CA ILE A 995 -9.09 37.75 19.83
C ILE A 995 -8.47 36.57 20.57
N VAL A 996 -9.13 35.41 20.53
CA VAL A 996 -8.70 34.19 21.23
C VAL A 996 -8.64 33.04 20.23
N GLY A 997 -7.49 32.36 20.18
CA GLY A 997 -7.20 31.36 19.15
C GLY A 997 -7.10 31.98 17.75
N PHE A 998 -7.14 31.12 16.72
CA PHE A 998 -7.08 31.51 15.31
C PHE A 998 -8.39 31.32 14.56
N ALA A 999 -9.33 30.55 15.11
CA ALA A 999 -10.54 30.17 14.42
C ALA A 999 -11.51 31.35 14.26
N VAL A 1000 -12.04 31.48 13.04
CA VAL A 1000 -13.11 32.39 12.63
C VAL A 1000 -14.21 31.58 11.95
N GLU A 1001 -15.41 32.16 11.83
CA GLU A 1001 -16.51 31.53 11.10
C GLU A 1001 -16.16 31.43 9.61
N PHE A 1002 -16.49 30.28 9.00
CA PHE A 1002 -16.35 30.14 7.55
C PHE A 1002 -17.47 30.92 6.83
N PRO A 1003 -17.14 31.84 5.90
CA PRO A 1003 -18.13 32.72 5.27
C PRO A 1003 -18.91 32.00 4.18
N LYS A 1004 -20.16 31.63 4.48
CA LYS A 1004 -21.03 30.84 3.58
C LYS A 1004 -21.67 31.67 2.48
N GLN A 1005 -21.76 32.99 2.64
CA GLN A 1005 -22.44 33.93 1.75
C GLN A 1005 -21.49 34.80 0.93
N PHE A 1006 -20.17 34.61 1.07
CA PHE A 1006 -19.16 35.34 0.33
C PHE A 1006 -19.24 35.08 -1.18
N LEU A 1007 -19.35 36.14 -1.99
CA LEU A 1007 -19.56 36.06 -3.43
C LEU A 1007 -20.79 35.23 -3.85
N GLN A 1008 -21.84 35.18 -3.04
CA GLN A 1008 -23.04 34.39 -3.38
C GLN A 1008 -23.79 34.89 -4.63
N ASP A 1009 -23.67 36.19 -4.95
CA ASP A 1009 -24.36 36.83 -6.08
C ASP A 1009 -23.46 36.89 -7.33
N GLU A 1010 -22.28 36.25 -7.30
CA GLU A 1010 -21.33 36.20 -8.41
C GLU A 1010 -21.27 34.80 -9.05
N ASN A 1011 -21.20 34.74 -10.39
CA ASN A 1011 -20.86 33.49 -11.07
C ASN A 1011 -19.36 33.19 -10.92
N LEU A 1012 -19.06 32.18 -10.11
CA LEU A 1012 -17.71 31.70 -9.80
C LEU A 1012 -17.15 30.70 -10.83
N GLU A 1013 -17.93 30.32 -11.85
CA GLU A 1013 -17.46 29.48 -12.93
C GLU A 1013 -16.40 30.19 -13.78
N LEU A 1014 -15.61 29.38 -14.49
CA LEU A 1014 -14.62 29.88 -15.43
C LEU A 1014 -15.31 30.59 -16.59
N ARG A 1015 -14.76 31.73 -17.01
CA ARG A 1015 -15.22 32.49 -18.18
C ARG A 1015 -14.42 32.05 -19.41
N ILE A 1016 -15.04 32.09 -20.59
CA ILE A 1016 -14.39 31.74 -21.89
C ILE A 1016 -13.09 32.53 -22.12
N SER A 1017 -12.99 33.75 -21.58
CA SER A 1017 -11.79 34.59 -21.67
C SER A 1017 -10.59 34.10 -20.84
N GLN A 1018 -10.81 33.18 -19.88
CA GLN A 1018 -9.78 32.62 -19.01
C GLN A 1018 -9.14 31.39 -19.64
N ARG A 1019 -7.83 31.21 -19.47
CA ARG A 1019 -7.10 30.08 -20.09
C ARG A 1019 -7.51 28.75 -19.49
N GLU A 1020 -7.84 28.78 -18.20
CA GLU A 1020 -8.30 27.67 -17.38
C GLU A 1020 -9.63 27.10 -17.89
N TYR A 1021 -10.46 27.90 -18.57
CA TYR A 1021 -11.75 27.47 -19.13
C TYR A 1021 -11.59 26.30 -20.11
N PHE A 1022 -10.45 26.23 -20.80
CA PHE A 1022 -10.15 25.17 -21.76
C PHE A 1022 -9.56 23.91 -21.09
N CYS A 1023 -9.35 23.94 -19.77
CA CYS A 1023 -9.00 22.75 -19.00
C CYS A 1023 -10.27 21.96 -18.65
N PRO A 1024 -10.23 20.62 -18.75
CA PRO A 1024 -11.32 19.77 -18.26
C PRO A 1024 -11.68 20.12 -16.81
N SER A 1025 -12.97 20.24 -16.51
CA SER A 1025 -13.49 20.59 -15.16
C SER A 1025 -12.96 19.66 -14.07
N ILE A 1026 -12.75 18.39 -14.42
CA ILE A 1026 -12.13 17.35 -13.58
C ILE A 1026 -10.76 17.75 -12.99
N ASN A 1027 -10.06 18.72 -13.59
CA ASN A 1027 -8.78 19.24 -13.07
C ASN A 1027 -8.95 20.02 -11.77
N PHE A 1028 -10.14 20.57 -11.54
CA PHE A 1028 -10.48 21.44 -10.42
C PHE A 1028 -11.34 20.76 -9.35
N THR A 1029 -11.56 19.44 -9.47
CA THR A 1029 -12.45 18.65 -8.60
C THR A 1029 -11.76 17.50 -7.92
#